data_AF-A0A497GDP9-F1
#
_entry.id   AF-A0A497GDP9-F1
#
_cell.length_a   1.000
_cell.length_b   1.000
_cell.length_c   1.000
_cell.angle_alpha   90.00
_cell.angle_beta   90.00
_cell.angle_gamma   90.00
#
_symmetry.space_group_name_H-M   'P 1'
#
loop_
_entity.id
_entity.type
_entity.pdbx_description
1 polymer ?
#
loop_
_entity_poly.entity_id
_entity_poly.type
_entity_poly.pdbx_seq_one_letter_code
_entity_poly.pdbx_strand_id
1 'polypeptide(L)'
;MVLGCLVFLTFLSSGYGVSISFAAGSVFVRGTVYDADTGEPIEGVLVEYYMVRWDESEHWGYPIDSAVTDSNGNFEIRLDQVEQQIGSSATYSLDYILSWGFMLIAYKEGYIRGYSAVNLSKPEYYSWSSSEKGRGEKIINIYMYKYLPLKEIKRGSITAQYYFEYQRKAALKLMHFTSYYVGVLKNKLGVSLENKDIIVDFNMGIKTPGVGFAHASVKEPNRVTVNWYPWITDPLNEDYFLLLVHELVHLFQDRANSKDILIPPASPWFTEGQAVAVSKAVLYEEGKGGASFEQQANDESVGLPEGYEDFIDSKSGINYAKWGRMFSLIVLEAKEDTESEWDFIARFMKILDEFVENDAVGYVYGGDRLYTLSDYETILVLSLATCKNLTDMFVQTFNFPADVLSNQRLAYLKFLKVREYFNKMPYSWEGQGAFMEHFRKGILDFLDRKYEDAISEFDICLKLVNWSGQLPDPLLAKCFTVKIPITIVLNIKYTQNAPKYLVFIDDEKAYPDKRTIQLTRGRHLIEVYFGKAKIFEKYIDITEPHQKIEITIREYLLVLELPDKNLPKKISIIRSSEIVDSYSTIQERLKIPLPEGKYTIVVESSDKEWRKSINLNKDIVERARNWPGYLTLDAKDEHGHFINIVMIIGGKKIYINGSKGIEIPYGVYRAEAYWNRISVWKGAINFKHKNQHEEIIVEFSNLSIKIVKNGKPLPGSTIEVYKNDILIAKKYTGSSGTAFFRLPKGDYRIRIS
;
A
#
# COMPACT_ATOMS: atom_id res chain seq x y z
N MET A 1 20.99 -27.94 -46.61
CA MET A 1 21.22 -28.62 -47.89
C MET A 1 19.87 -29.18 -48.35
N VAL A 2 19.30 -28.58 -49.40
CA VAL A 2 18.34 -29.14 -50.38
C VAL A 2 16.90 -29.52 -49.92
N LEU A 3 15.93 -28.77 -50.51
CA LEU A 3 14.60 -29.11 -51.11
C LEU A 3 13.60 -30.00 -50.32
N GLY A 4 12.28 -29.88 -50.47
CA GLY A 4 11.44 -29.22 -51.46
C GLY A 4 10.00 -29.79 -51.38
N CYS A 5 9.07 -29.07 -52.00
CA CYS A 5 7.63 -29.31 -52.17
C CYS A 5 7.18 -30.75 -52.53
N LEU A 6 5.96 -31.17 -52.10
CA LEU A 6 4.78 -31.39 -52.96
C LEU A 6 3.57 -32.02 -52.20
N VAL A 7 2.39 -31.38 -52.36
CA VAL A 7 1.05 -31.91 -52.76
C VAL A 7 0.30 -32.95 -51.91
N PHE A 8 -0.98 -32.63 -51.61
CA PHE A 8 -2.10 -33.58 -51.77
C PHE A 8 -3.39 -32.89 -52.27
N LEU A 9 -4.02 -33.49 -53.30
CA LEU A 9 -5.29 -33.13 -53.96
C LEU A 9 -6.47 -34.01 -53.47
N THR A 10 -7.69 -33.42 -53.47
CA THR A 10 -9.05 -33.99 -53.79
C THR A 10 -9.76 -34.93 -52.79
N PHE A 11 -11.10 -34.89 -52.55
CA PHE A 11 -12.26 -34.93 -53.48
C PHE A 11 -13.65 -34.51 -52.87
N LEU A 12 -14.49 -33.84 -53.70
CA LEU A 12 -15.98 -33.82 -53.94
C LEU A 12 -17.09 -33.92 -52.84
N SER A 13 -18.11 -33.03 -52.93
CA SER A 13 -19.50 -33.31 -53.42
C SER A 13 -20.39 -32.04 -53.34
N SER A 14 -20.74 -31.41 -54.47
CA SER A 14 -21.98 -31.51 -55.30
C SER A 14 -23.20 -30.70 -54.81
N GLY A 15 -23.56 -29.68 -55.59
CA GLY A 15 -24.82 -28.95 -55.52
C GLY A 15 -24.95 -27.97 -56.70
N TYR A 16 -25.31 -28.49 -57.87
CA TYR A 16 -25.52 -27.73 -59.10
C TYR A 16 -26.69 -26.74 -58.97
N GLY A 17 -26.39 -25.46 -59.16
CA GLY A 17 -27.35 -24.45 -59.61
C GLY A 17 -26.72 -23.71 -60.79
N VAL A 18 -27.03 -24.16 -62.00
CA VAL A 18 -26.57 -23.52 -63.24
C VAL A 18 -27.27 -22.17 -63.35
N SER A 19 -26.54 -21.09 -63.06
CA SER A 19 -26.80 -19.78 -63.65
C SER A 19 -25.76 -19.58 -64.74
N ILE A 20 -26.24 -19.51 -65.98
CA ILE A 20 -25.45 -19.14 -67.14
C ILE A 20 -25.14 -17.65 -66.99
N SER A 21 -23.93 -17.33 -66.54
CA SER A 21 -23.37 -15.98 -66.71
C SER A 21 -22.34 -16.02 -67.82
N PHE A 22 -22.49 -15.09 -68.74
CA PHE A 22 -21.68 -14.86 -69.91
C PHE A 22 -20.18 -14.77 -69.57
N ALA A 23 -19.34 -15.18 -70.52
CA ALA A 23 -17.87 -15.17 -70.45
C ALA A 23 -17.32 -13.92 -69.73
N ALA A 24 -16.81 -14.09 -68.51
CA ALA A 24 -16.03 -13.09 -67.81
C ALA A 24 -14.61 -13.11 -68.39
N GLY A 25 -14.24 -12.10 -69.16
CA GLY A 25 -12.85 -11.87 -69.51
C GLY A 25 -12.04 -11.64 -68.24
N SER A 26 -10.88 -12.28 -68.13
CA SER A 26 -9.93 -12.06 -67.04
C SER A 26 -9.53 -10.59 -66.98
N VAL A 27 -9.40 -10.03 -65.77
CA VAL A 27 -9.08 -8.61 -65.54
C VAL A 27 -7.72 -8.49 -64.88
N PHE A 28 -6.77 -7.88 -65.59
CA PHE A 28 -5.39 -7.76 -65.15
C PHE A 28 -4.94 -6.32 -64.95
N VAL A 29 -4.00 -6.13 -64.02
CA VAL A 29 -3.08 -5.00 -64.02
C VAL A 29 -1.68 -5.52 -64.22
N ARG A 30 -1.01 -5.05 -65.28
CA ARG A 30 0.33 -5.50 -65.66
C ARG A 30 1.25 -4.32 -65.89
N GLY A 31 2.55 -4.57 -65.95
CA GLY A 31 3.51 -3.60 -66.43
C GLY A 31 4.93 -3.94 -65.99
N THR A 32 5.82 -2.97 -66.09
CA THR A 32 7.24 -3.14 -65.78
C THR A 32 7.68 -2.13 -64.73
N VAL A 33 8.51 -2.58 -63.79
CA VAL A 33 9.18 -1.70 -62.82
C VAL A 33 10.60 -1.40 -63.30
N TYR A 34 10.96 -0.12 -63.35
CA TYR A 34 12.26 0.37 -63.79
C TYR A 34 12.99 1.12 -62.69
N ASP A 35 14.32 1.06 -62.72
CA ASP A 35 15.19 2.01 -62.04
C ASP A 35 15.06 3.36 -62.73
N ALA A 36 14.67 4.38 -61.98
CA ALA A 36 14.38 5.69 -62.53
C ALA A 36 15.64 6.44 -63.00
N ASP A 37 16.82 6.08 -62.48
CA ASP A 37 18.08 6.73 -62.81
C ASP A 37 18.74 6.07 -64.03
N THR A 38 18.66 4.74 -64.14
CA THR A 38 19.30 3.99 -65.24
C THR A 38 18.33 3.62 -66.37
N GLY A 39 17.03 3.56 -66.10
CA GLY A 39 16.01 3.05 -67.02
C GLY A 39 15.97 1.52 -67.14
N GLU A 40 16.81 0.80 -66.40
CA GLU A 40 16.88 -0.66 -66.44
C GLU A 40 15.71 -1.31 -65.65
N PRO A 41 15.16 -2.45 -66.10
CA PRO A 41 14.12 -3.16 -65.35
C PRO A 41 14.66 -3.71 -64.02
N ILE A 42 13.79 -3.77 -62.99
CA ILE A 42 14.16 -4.23 -61.64
C ILE A 42 13.49 -5.57 -61.32
N GLU A 43 14.29 -6.60 -61.07
CA GLU A 43 13.84 -7.92 -60.61
C GLU A 43 13.50 -7.96 -59.11
N GLY A 44 12.47 -8.74 -58.76
CA GLY A 44 12.12 -9.07 -57.39
C GLY A 44 11.57 -7.89 -56.60
N VAL A 45 10.85 -6.98 -57.26
CA VAL A 45 10.10 -5.88 -56.65
C VAL A 45 8.72 -6.39 -56.27
N LEU A 46 8.30 -6.18 -55.03
CA LEU A 46 6.92 -6.43 -54.61
C LEU A 46 6.04 -5.27 -55.07
N VAL A 47 5.08 -5.53 -55.95
CA VAL A 47 4.07 -4.58 -56.43
C VAL A 47 2.72 -4.95 -55.85
N GLU A 48 2.11 -4.03 -55.12
CA GLU A 48 0.81 -4.24 -54.48
C GLU A 48 -0.26 -3.35 -55.11
N TYR A 49 -1.44 -3.91 -55.37
CA TYR A 49 -2.61 -3.19 -55.82
C TYR A 49 -3.39 -2.67 -54.60
N TYR A 50 -3.49 -1.36 -54.46
CA TYR A 50 -4.30 -0.70 -53.44
C TYR A 50 -5.60 -0.16 -54.06
N MET A 51 -6.74 -0.61 -53.55
CA MET A 51 -8.04 -0.02 -53.87
C MET A 51 -8.27 1.20 -53.00
N VAL A 52 -8.60 2.35 -53.60
CA VAL A 52 -8.77 3.65 -52.95
C VAL A 52 -10.22 4.10 -53.08
N ARG A 53 -10.89 4.35 -51.94
CA ARG A 53 -12.23 4.95 -51.95
C ARG A 53 -12.14 6.47 -52.07
N TRP A 54 -13.08 7.03 -52.82
CA TRP A 54 -13.28 8.46 -53.02
C TRP A 54 -14.74 8.73 -52.71
N ASP A 55 -15.03 9.20 -51.50
CA ASP A 55 -16.26 9.94 -51.23
C ASP A 55 -15.91 11.30 -50.60
N GLU A 56 -16.91 12.17 -50.43
CA GLU A 56 -16.69 13.53 -49.93
C GLU A 56 -16.17 13.57 -48.47
N SER A 57 -16.15 12.43 -47.78
CA SER A 57 -15.80 12.29 -46.36
C SER A 57 -14.50 11.50 -46.09
N GLU A 58 -14.13 10.51 -46.91
CA GLU A 58 -13.01 9.60 -46.62
C GLU A 58 -12.16 9.24 -47.86
N HIS A 59 -10.83 9.36 -47.71
CA HIS A 59 -9.83 8.81 -48.63
C HIS A 59 -9.04 7.72 -47.92
N TRP A 60 -9.33 6.47 -48.29
CA TRP A 60 -8.82 5.31 -47.57
C TRP A 60 -8.46 4.16 -48.57
N GLY A 61 -7.38 3.41 -48.34
CA GLY A 61 -6.77 2.50 -49.32
C GLY A 61 -6.36 1.10 -48.81
N TYR A 62 -6.90 -0.01 -49.37
CA TYR A 62 -6.67 -1.40 -48.92
C TYR A 62 -5.77 -2.12 -49.94
N PRO A 63 -4.73 -2.87 -49.53
CA PRO A 63 -4.03 -3.78 -50.42
C PRO A 63 -4.93 -4.98 -50.74
N ILE A 64 -5.19 -5.20 -52.02
CA ILE A 64 -6.13 -6.22 -52.51
C ILE A 64 -5.40 -7.45 -53.03
N ASP A 65 -4.32 -7.24 -53.77
CA ASP A 65 -3.49 -8.31 -54.33
C ASP A 65 -2.07 -7.78 -54.59
N SER A 66 -1.14 -8.68 -54.90
CA SER A 66 0.26 -8.34 -55.12
C SER A 66 0.93 -9.28 -56.11
N ALA A 67 1.99 -8.79 -56.75
CA ALA A 67 2.87 -9.57 -57.61
C ALA A 67 4.33 -9.22 -57.34
N VAL A 68 5.24 -10.12 -57.67
CA VAL A 68 6.68 -9.88 -57.62
C VAL A 68 7.20 -9.82 -59.06
N THR A 69 8.03 -8.81 -59.36
CA THR A 69 8.58 -8.66 -60.71
C THR A 69 9.55 -9.79 -61.08
N ASP A 70 9.48 -10.24 -62.34
CA ASP A 70 10.40 -11.21 -62.92
C ASP A 70 11.78 -10.60 -63.26
N SER A 71 12.67 -11.39 -63.87
CA SER A 71 14.02 -10.95 -64.27
C SER A 71 14.02 -9.82 -65.32
N ASN A 72 12.90 -9.60 -66.00
CA ASN A 72 12.71 -8.50 -66.95
C ASN A 72 11.94 -7.32 -66.33
N GLY A 73 11.73 -7.34 -65.01
CA GLY A 73 11.01 -6.31 -64.27
C GLY A 73 9.49 -6.35 -64.44
N ASN A 74 8.92 -7.37 -65.08
CA ASN A 74 7.49 -7.43 -65.37
C ASN A 74 6.70 -7.98 -64.20
N PHE A 75 5.52 -7.40 -63.94
CA PHE A 75 4.55 -7.91 -62.97
C PHE A 75 3.17 -8.10 -63.61
N GLU A 76 2.38 -8.99 -63.01
CA GLU A 76 0.99 -9.27 -63.40
C GLU A 76 0.16 -9.55 -62.15
N ILE A 77 -0.87 -8.73 -61.93
CA ILE A 77 -1.85 -8.87 -60.84
C ILE A 77 -3.20 -9.20 -61.46
N ARG A 78 -3.84 -10.28 -61.01
CA ARG A 78 -5.07 -10.82 -61.60
C ARG A 78 -6.27 -10.62 -60.68
N LEU A 79 -7.12 -9.66 -61.01
CA LEU A 79 -8.18 -9.18 -60.12
C LEU A 79 -9.43 -10.09 -60.09
N ASP A 80 -9.66 -10.90 -61.14
CA ASP A 80 -10.81 -11.83 -61.20
C ASP A 80 -10.65 -13.08 -60.32
N GLN A 81 -9.47 -13.25 -59.69
CA GLN A 81 -9.19 -14.35 -58.75
C GLN A 81 -9.02 -13.87 -57.30
N VAL A 82 -9.21 -12.58 -57.04
CA VAL A 82 -9.06 -12.06 -55.68
C VAL A 82 -10.31 -12.39 -54.89
N GLU A 83 -10.16 -13.31 -53.93
CA GLU A 83 -11.26 -13.68 -53.04
C GLU A 83 -11.26 -12.84 -51.75
N GLN A 84 -10.10 -12.33 -51.29
CA GLN A 84 -9.91 -11.64 -50.01
C GLN A 84 -8.86 -10.53 -50.08
N GLN A 85 -9.01 -9.50 -49.25
CA GLN A 85 -7.98 -8.49 -49.03
C GLN A 85 -6.73 -9.10 -48.39
N ILE A 86 -5.53 -8.69 -48.84
CA ILE A 86 -4.27 -9.13 -48.23
C ILE A 86 -4.26 -8.80 -46.73
N GLY A 87 -4.12 -9.85 -45.91
CA GLY A 87 -4.03 -9.72 -44.45
C GLY A 87 -5.36 -9.44 -43.74
N SER A 88 -6.50 -9.70 -44.38
CA SER A 88 -7.84 -9.45 -43.82
C SER A 88 -8.82 -10.55 -44.23
N SER A 89 -9.86 -10.77 -43.41
CA SER A 89 -10.97 -11.69 -43.74
C SER A 89 -12.01 -11.06 -44.67
N ALA A 90 -11.87 -9.78 -45.03
CA ALA A 90 -12.78 -9.07 -45.90
C ALA A 90 -12.69 -9.57 -47.35
N THR A 91 -13.85 -9.89 -47.94
CA THR A 91 -13.98 -10.35 -49.33
C THR A 91 -14.58 -9.23 -50.19
N TYR A 92 -14.07 -9.07 -51.41
CA TYR A 92 -14.58 -8.07 -52.37
C TYR A 92 -14.92 -8.74 -53.70
N SER A 93 -16.08 -8.41 -54.28
CA SER A 93 -16.39 -8.85 -55.64
C SER A 93 -15.54 -8.08 -56.66
N LEU A 94 -15.31 -8.68 -57.84
CA LEU A 94 -14.62 -8.00 -58.94
C LEU A 94 -15.30 -6.66 -59.28
N ASP A 95 -16.63 -6.64 -59.41
CA ASP A 95 -17.39 -5.41 -59.67
C ASP A 95 -17.15 -4.33 -58.61
N TYR A 96 -17.02 -4.75 -57.35
CA TYR A 96 -16.70 -3.84 -56.25
C TYR A 96 -15.29 -3.27 -56.39
N ILE A 97 -14.28 -4.13 -56.63
CA ILE A 97 -12.88 -3.69 -56.85
C ILE A 97 -12.80 -2.69 -58.01
N LEU A 98 -13.50 -2.97 -59.12
CA LEU A 98 -13.51 -2.13 -60.32
C LEU A 98 -14.39 -0.87 -60.18
N SER A 99 -15.21 -0.75 -59.13
CA SER A 99 -16.03 0.43 -58.88
C SER A 99 -15.24 1.59 -58.25
N TRP A 100 -14.05 1.31 -57.71
CA TRP A 100 -13.23 2.26 -56.98
C TRP A 100 -11.99 2.72 -57.75
N GLY A 101 -11.35 3.78 -57.25
CA GLY A 101 -10.01 4.16 -57.67
C GLY A 101 -8.98 3.16 -57.19
N PHE A 102 -7.77 3.19 -57.74
CA PHE A 102 -6.68 2.35 -57.30
C PHE A 102 -5.30 2.98 -57.56
N MET A 103 -4.29 2.45 -56.89
CA MET A 103 -2.88 2.78 -57.10
C MET A 103 -2.03 1.54 -56.83
N LEU A 104 -0.92 1.40 -57.55
CA LEU A 104 0.10 0.40 -57.27
C LEU A 104 1.21 0.99 -56.41
N ILE A 105 1.70 0.21 -55.45
CA ILE A 105 2.88 0.57 -54.65
C ILE A 105 3.95 -0.51 -54.81
N ALA A 106 5.17 -0.06 -55.10
CA ALA A 106 6.33 -0.90 -55.32
C ALA A 106 7.32 -0.81 -54.14
N TYR A 107 7.76 -1.96 -53.66
CA TYR A 107 8.71 -2.09 -52.55
C TYR A 107 9.92 -2.94 -52.95
N LYS A 108 11.11 -2.43 -52.67
CA LYS A 108 12.38 -3.12 -52.87
C LYS A 108 13.44 -2.56 -51.92
N GLU A 109 14.20 -3.45 -51.28
CA GLU A 109 15.35 -3.04 -50.47
C GLU A 109 16.38 -2.28 -51.33
N GLY A 110 16.92 -1.20 -50.78
CA GLY A 110 17.82 -0.29 -51.50
C GLY A 110 17.14 0.73 -52.41
N TYR A 111 15.81 0.75 -52.47
CA TYR A 111 15.03 1.77 -53.20
C TYR A 111 14.06 2.50 -52.28
N ILE A 112 13.76 3.75 -52.64
CA ILE A 112 12.63 4.52 -52.15
C ILE A 112 11.35 3.91 -52.75
N ARG A 113 10.34 3.72 -51.91
CA ARG A 113 8.98 3.26 -52.22
C ARG A 113 8.44 3.98 -53.45
N GLY A 114 8.11 3.19 -54.46
CA GLY A 114 7.56 3.67 -55.73
C GLY A 114 6.04 3.68 -55.67
N TYR A 115 5.42 4.70 -56.27
CA TYR A 115 3.99 4.77 -56.49
C TYR A 115 3.72 4.77 -57.98
N SER A 116 2.72 4.04 -58.45
CA SER A 116 2.20 4.25 -59.80
C SER A 116 1.55 5.63 -59.85
N ALA A 117 2.31 6.63 -60.22
CA ALA A 117 1.80 7.97 -60.44
C ALA A 117 2.27 8.41 -61.81
N VAL A 118 1.32 8.89 -62.63
CA VAL A 118 1.60 9.50 -63.94
C VAL A 118 2.47 10.77 -63.79
N ASN A 119 2.44 11.39 -62.60
CA ASN A 119 3.26 12.53 -62.24
C ASN A 119 3.79 12.37 -60.81
N LEU A 120 5.12 12.32 -60.66
CA LEU A 120 5.79 12.33 -59.35
C LEU A 120 5.64 13.66 -58.60
N SER A 121 4.93 14.64 -59.16
CA SER A 121 4.54 15.91 -58.56
C SER A 121 3.07 15.92 -58.12
N LYS A 122 2.32 14.84 -58.34
CA LYS A 122 0.92 14.67 -57.92
C LYS A 122 0.52 13.20 -58.06
N PRO A 123 0.48 12.39 -56.99
CA PRO A 123 -0.05 11.03 -57.08
C PRO A 123 -1.50 11.08 -57.54
N GLU A 124 -1.79 10.45 -58.67
CA GLU A 124 -3.13 10.35 -59.25
C GLU A 124 -3.60 8.91 -59.13
N TYR A 125 -4.85 8.74 -58.69
CA TYR A 125 -5.48 7.43 -58.63
C TYR A 125 -5.97 7.02 -60.01
N TYR A 126 -5.74 5.78 -60.39
CA TYR A 126 -6.32 5.19 -61.60
C TYR A 126 -7.76 4.79 -61.31
N SER A 127 -8.63 4.90 -62.30
CA SER A 127 -10.00 4.38 -62.23
C SER A 127 -10.24 3.42 -63.40
N TRP A 128 -11.26 2.59 -63.29
CA TRP A 128 -11.74 1.76 -64.40
C TRP A 128 -12.91 2.45 -65.10
N SER A 129 -12.71 2.92 -66.33
CA SER A 129 -13.80 3.45 -67.16
C SER A 129 -14.76 2.35 -67.62
N SER A 130 -16.00 2.72 -67.95
CA SER A 130 -17.02 1.78 -68.45
C SER A 130 -16.55 0.99 -69.68
N SER A 131 -15.68 1.58 -70.52
CA SER A 131 -15.06 0.93 -71.68
C SER A 131 -13.89 0.01 -71.34
N GLU A 132 -13.19 0.24 -70.23
CA GLU A 132 -12.06 -0.58 -69.77
C GLU A 132 -12.53 -1.80 -68.97
N LYS A 133 -13.66 -1.69 -68.26
CA LYS A 133 -14.31 -2.82 -67.57
C LYS A 133 -14.67 -3.99 -68.51
N GLY A 134 -14.69 -3.77 -69.83
CA GLY A 134 -14.89 -4.80 -70.86
C GLY A 134 -13.63 -5.24 -71.61
N ARG A 135 -12.44 -4.69 -71.34
CA ARG A 135 -11.17 -5.03 -72.04
C ARG A 135 -10.29 -6.04 -71.31
N GLY A 136 -10.46 -6.20 -69.99
CA GLY A 136 -9.72 -7.20 -69.21
C GLY A 136 -8.26 -6.87 -68.88
N GLU A 137 -7.75 -5.66 -69.17
CA GLU A 137 -6.34 -5.34 -68.89
C GLU A 137 -6.08 -3.82 -68.73
N LYS A 138 -5.17 -3.47 -67.81
CA LYS A 138 -4.58 -2.13 -67.68
C LYS A 138 -3.06 -2.25 -67.51
N ILE A 139 -2.30 -1.50 -68.33
CA ILE A 139 -0.82 -1.52 -68.32
C ILE A 139 -0.29 -0.28 -67.58
N ILE A 140 0.52 -0.48 -66.55
CA ILE A 140 1.07 0.56 -65.67
C ILE A 140 2.54 0.27 -65.37
N ASN A 141 3.42 1.19 -65.76
CA ASN A 141 4.84 1.12 -65.41
C ASN A 141 5.13 1.92 -64.14
N ILE A 142 6.09 1.45 -63.33
CA ILE A 142 6.50 2.11 -62.09
C ILE A 142 8.00 2.42 -62.18
N TYR A 143 8.40 3.62 -61.76
CA TYR A 143 9.80 4.03 -61.69
C TYR A 143 10.21 4.16 -60.22
N MET A 144 11.25 3.44 -59.80
CA MET A 144 11.77 3.46 -58.43
C MET A 144 13.11 4.18 -58.39
N TYR A 145 13.31 4.97 -57.34
CA TYR A 145 14.53 5.77 -57.13
C TYR A 145 15.39 5.15 -56.03
N LYS A 146 16.71 5.03 -56.25
CA LYS A 146 17.63 4.64 -55.17
C LYS A 146 17.90 5.80 -54.21
N TYR A 147 18.02 7.00 -54.76
CA TYR A 147 18.34 8.20 -54.01
C TYR A 147 17.51 9.39 -54.50
N LEU A 148 16.90 10.11 -53.57
CA LEU A 148 16.30 11.42 -53.83
C LEU A 148 16.80 12.40 -52.77
N PRO A 149 17.14 13.65 -53.14
CA PRO A 149 17.54 14.65 -52.17
C PRO A 149 16.43 14.90 -51.14
N LEU A 150 16.77 14.76 -49.87
CA LEU A 150 15.88 15.09 -48.76
C LEU A 150 15.68 16.61 -48.69
N LYS A 151 14.45 17.03 -48.50
CA LYS A 151 14.05 18.44 -48.37
C LYS A 151 13.51 18.66 -46.97
N GLU A 152 13.70 19.87 -46.47
CA GLU A 152 13.34 20.22 -45.09
C GLU A 152 12.54 21.50 -45.03
N ILE A 153 11.56 21.53 -44.13
CA ILE A 153 10.90 22.74 -43.68
C ILE A 153 11.03 22.81 -42.17
N LYS A 154 11.53 23.94 -41.66
CA LYS A 154 11.68 24.18 -40.22
C LYS A 154 10.77 25.30 -39.75
N ARG A 155 10.07 25.09 -38.62
CA ARG A 155 9.30 26.11 -37.91
C ARG A 155 9.47 25.94 -36.40
N GLY A 156 10.17 26.87 -35.77
CA GLY A 156 10.51 26.76 -34.34
C GLY A 156 11.40 25.55 -34.10
N SER A 157 10.99 24.66 -33.18
CA SER A 157 11.69 23.43 -32.83
C SER A 157 11.29 22.22 -33.69
N ILE A 158 10.38 22.39 -34.67
CA ILE A 158 9.92 21.27 -35.49
C ILE A 158 10.45 21.40 -36.91
N THR A 159 11.01 20.30 -37.42
CA THR A 159 11.47 20.15 -38.80
C THR A 159 10.67 19.02 -39.45
N ALA A 160 10.12 19.24 -40.63
CA ALA A 160 9.51 18.18 -41.44
C ALA A 160 10.43 17.85 -42.62
N GLN A 161 10.78 16.56 -42.76
CA GLN A 161 11.65 16.05 -43.82
C GLN A 161 10.84 15.27 -44.86
N TYR A 162 10.96 15.61 -46.15
CA TYR A 162 10.20 15.03 -47.26
C TYR A 162 11.04 14.91 -48.53
N TYR A 163 10.59 14.13 -49.52
CA TYR A 163 11.35 13.86 -50.75
C TYR A 163 10.80 14.64 -51.96
N PHE A 164 9.47 14.67 -52.14
CA PHE A 164 8.83 15.23 -53.33
C PHE A 164 8.13 16.57 -53.06
N GLU A 165 8.16 17.53 -54.00
CA GLU A 165 7.51 18.85 -53.78
C GLU A 165 6.01 18.78 -53.45
N TYR A 166 5.29 17.78 -53.98
CA TYR A 166 3.87 17.62 -53.65
C TYR A 166 3.63 17.25 -52.19
N GLN A 167 4.60 16.61 -51.53
CA GLN A 167 4.55 16.31 -50.11
C GLN A 167 4.69 17.57 -49.27
N ARG A 168 5.21 18.68 -49.81
CA ARG A 168 5.45 19.92 -49.06
C ARG A 168 4.20 20.42 -48.33
N LYS A 169 3.02 20.34 -48.97
CA LYS A 169 1.74 20.74 -48.34
C LYS A 169 1.39 19.83 -47.16
N ALA A 170 1.62 18.53 -47.28
CA ALA A 170 1.40 17.58 -46.20
C ALA A 170 2.46 17.73 -45.10
N ALA A 171 3.72 17.98 -45.45
CA ALA A 171 4.81 18.27 -44.53
C ALA A 171 4.50 19.48 -43.63
N LEU A 172 4.02 20.58 -44.25
CA LEU A 172 3.59 21.77 -43.52
C LEU A 172 2.43 21.49 -42.55
N LYS A 173 1.49 20.63 -42.95
CA LYS A 173 0.36 20.22 -42.10
C LYS A 173 0.81 19.33 -40.95
N LEU A 174 1.63 18.32 -41.22
CA LEU A 174 2.24 17.46 -40.21
C LEU A 174 2.97 18.30 -39.16
N MET A 175 3.85 19.19 -39.61
CA MET A 175 4.56 20.11 -38.73
C MET A 175 3.61 20.96 -37.86
N HIS A 176 2.49 21.44 -38.42
CA HIS A 176 1.48 22.17 -37.66
C HIS A 176 0.79 21.29 -36.61
N PHE A 177 0.32 20.09 -36.98
CA PHE A 177 -0.35 19.18 -36.06
C PHE A 177 0.58 18.59 -35.00
N THR A 178 1.84 18.29 -35.35
CA THR A 178 2.88 17.94 -34.40
C THR A 178 3.04 19.06 -33.37
N SER A 179 3.16 20.32 -33.80
CA SER A 179 3.25 21.45 -32.87
C SER A 179 2.03 21.56 -31.95
N TYR A 180 0.84 21.34 -32.50
CA TYR A 180 -0.42 21.41 -31.76
C TYR A 180 -0.52 20.30 -30.72
N TYR A 181 -0.38 19.04 -31.14
CA TYR A 181 -0.54 17.89 -30.26
C TYR A 181 0.60 17.73 -29.27
N VAL A 182 1.82 18.17 -29.56
CA VAL A 182 2.87 18.30 -28.54
C VAL A 182 2.43 19.26 -27.43
N GLY A 183 1.76 20.37 -27.78
CA GLY A 183 1.19 21.29 -26.80
C GLY A 183 0.06 20.66 -25.99
N VAL A 184 -0.85 19.93 -26.64
CA VAL A 184 -1.93 19.19 -25.97
C VAL A 184 -1.36 18.14 -25.01
N LEU A 185 -0.49 17.26 -25.49
CA LEU A 185 0.13 16.20 -24.71
C LEU A 185 0.94 16.74 -23.54
N LYS A 186 1.71 17.82 -23.74
CA LYS A 186 2.41 18.48 -22.63
C LYS A 186 1.46 18.92 -21.51
N ASN A 187 0.30 19.49 -21.87
CA ASN A 187 -0.69 19.93 -20.88
C ASN A 187 -1.37 18.74 -20.20
N LYS A 188 -1.71 17.69 -20.96
CA LYS A 188 -2.42 16.50 -20.47
C LYS A 188 -1.54 15.56 -19.63
N LEU A 189 -0.29 15.37 -20.04
CA LEU A 189 0.70 14.52 -19.37
C LEU A 189 1.45 15.27 -18.26
N GLY A 190 1.32 16.60 -18.18
CA GLY A 190 1.90 17.41 -17.09
C GLY A 190 3.43 17.46 -17.05
N VAL A 191 4.11 16.96 -18.08
CA VAL A 191 5.57 16.94 -18.24
C VAL A 191 5.98 17.50 -19.60
N SER A 192 7.23 17.96 -19.71
CA SER A 192 7.80 18.41 -20.98
C SER A 192 8.61 17.29 -21.64
N LEU A 193 8.84 17.43 -22.95
CA LEU A 193 9.82 16.60 -23.65
C LEU A 193 11.23 16.90 -23.13
N GLU A 194 12.07 15.87 -23.05
CA GLU A 194 13.49 16.00 -22.67
C GLU A 194 14.27 16.83 -23.70
N ASN A 195 13.98 16.64 -24.98
CA ASN A 195 14.38 17.54 -26.05
C ASN A 195 13.14 18.11 -26.74
N LYS A 196 13.11 19.41 -26.96
CA LYS A 196 12.00 20.09 -27.65
C LYS A 196 12.07 20.00 -29.18
N ASP A 197 13.25 19.68 -29.72
CA ASP A 197 13.48 19.62 -31.15
C ASP A 197 12.95 18.29 -31.70
N ILE A 198 12.13 18.37 -32.74
CA ILE A 198 11.45 17.21 -33.35
C ILE A 198 11.66 17.25 -34.85
N ILE A 199 12.07 16.12 -35.42
CA ILE A 199 12.08 15.84 -36.84
C ILE A 199 10.90 14.91 -37.13
N VAL A 200 10.04 15.32 -38.07
CA VAL A 200 8.93 14.51 -38.57
C VAL A 200 9.28 13.99 -39.95
N ASP A 201 9.43 12.68 -40.08
CA ASP A 201 9.92 11.97 -41.25
C ASP A 201 8.78 11.28 -42.00
N PHE A 202 8.74 11.47 -43.32
CA PHE A 202 7.94 10.63 -44.20
C PHE A 202 8.72 9.38 -44.57
N ASN A 203 8.38 8.24 -43.95
CA ASN A 203 9.01 6.99 -44.35
C ASN A 203 8.52 6.60 -45.75
N MET A 204 9.47 6.60 -46.67
CA MET A 204 9.33 6.21 -48.07
C MET A 204 10.24 5.02 -48.38
N GLY A 205 10.61 4.21 -47.39
CA GLY A 205 11.50 3.05 -47.55
C GLY A 205 10.75 1.74 -47.82
N ILE A 206 11.37 0.62 -47.42
CA ILE A 206 10.82 -0.73 -47.57
C ILE A 206 9.47 -0.92 -46.86
N LYS A 207 8.75 -1.98 -47.22
CA LYS A 207 7.50 -2.34 -46.56
C LYS A 207 7.80 -2.72 -45.10
N THR A 208 7.32 -1.94 -44.15
CA THR A 208 7.44 -2.23 -42.71
C THR A 208 6.10 -2.74 -42.17
N PRO A 209 6.10 -3.64 -41.16
CA PRO A 209 4.88 -4.05 -40.47
C PRO A 209 4.20 -2.88 -39.74
N GLY A 210 4.99 -1.95 -39.17
CA GLY A 210 4.50 -0.77 -38.47
C GLY A 210 4.18 0.38 -39.40
N VAL A 211 3.12 1.14 -39.07
CA VAL A 211 2.65 2.34 -39.78
C VAL A 211 3.30 3.63 -39.29
N GLY A 212 3.90 3.63 -38.11
CA GLY A 212 4.66 4.73 -37.51
C GLY A 212 5.79 4.23 -36.62
N PHE A 213 6.66 5.15 -36.20
CA PHE A 213 7.71 4.92 -35.22
C PHE A 213 8.18 6.26 -34.62
N ALA A 214 8.41 6.31 -33.31
CA ALA A 214 9.01 7.45 -32.65
C ALA A 214 10.31 7.07 -31.90
N HIS A 215 11.23 8.02 -31.86
CA HIS A 215 12.49 7.91 -31.15
C HIS A 215 12.76 9.19 -30.36
N ALA A 216 12.74 9.06 -29.03
CA ALA A 216 13.11 10.14 -28.13
C ALA A 216 14.64 10.25 -28.03
N SER A 217 15.15 11.47 -27.83
CA SER A 217 16.57 11.71 -27.57
C SER A 217 16.74 12.96 -26.71
N VAL A 218 17.73 12.93 -25.83
CA VAL A 218 18.18 14.10 -25.04
C VAL A 218 19.18 14.98 -25.80
N LYS A 219 19.93 14.42 -26.75
CA LYS A 219 21.05 15.11 -27.43
C LYS A 219 20.71 15.48 -28.87
N GLU A 220 20.17 14.52 -29.61
CA GLU A 220 19.73 14.70 -30.99
C GLU A 220 18.26 15.11 -31.01
N PRO A 221 17.76 15.74 -32.08
CA PRO A 221 16.32 15.97 -32.24
C PRO A 221 15.55 14.65 -32.13
N ASN A 222 14.42 14.65 -31.44
CA ASN A 222 13.50 13.52 -31.47
C ASN A 222 13.09 13.23 -32.90
N ARG A 223 12.84 11.97 -33.24
CA ARG A 223 12.32 11.59 -34.56
C ARG A 223 10.93 11.00 -34.42
N VAL A 224 10.02 11.44 -35.28
CA VAL A 224 8.69 10.87 -35.43
C VAL A 224 8.54 10.51 -36.89
N THR A 225 8.44 9.24 -37.17
CA THR A 225 8.31 8.69 -38.51
C THR A 225 6.88 8.25 -38.72
N VAL A 226 6.24 8.77 -39.77
CA VAL A 226 4.92 8.32 -40.20
C VAL A 226 5.07 7.78 -41.61
N ASN A 227 4.60 6.55 -41.86
CA ASN A 227 4.63 5.99 -43.20
C ASN A 227 3.82 6.90 -44.13
N TRP A 228 4.46 7.38 -45.19
CA TRP A 228 3.73 8.12 -46.21
C TRP A 228 2.90 7.12 -47.00
N TYR A 229 1.59 7.32 -46.97
CA TYR A 229 0.71 6.88 -48.03
C TYR A 229 -0.13 8.09 -48.45
N PRO A 230 -0.34 8.33 -49.76
CA PRO A 230 -1.09 9.50 -50.22
C PRO A 230 -2.48 9.68 -49.57
N TRP A 231 -3.10 8.59 -49.11
CA TRP A 231 -4.40 8.60 -48.41
C TRP A 231 -4.30 8.65 -46.87
N ILE A 232 -3.33 7.96 -46.25
CA ILE A 232 -3.10 8.04 -44.77
C ILE A 232 -2.65 9.45 -44.37
N THR A 233 -2.17 10.26 -45.30
CA THR A 233 -1.75 11.63 -45.01
C THR A 233 -2.76 12.68 -45.44
N ASP A 234 -3.98 12.23 -45.78
CA ASP A 234 -5.12 13.11 -45.96
C ASP A 234 -5.55 13.67 -44.58
N PRO A 235 -5.66 15.00 -44.43
CA PRO A 235 -6.15 15.63 -43.18
C PRO A 235 -7.58 15.24 -42.77
N LEU A 236 -8.35 14.57 -43.62
CA LEU A 236 -9.69 14.06 -43.28
C LEU A 236 -9.65 12.64 -42.71
N ASN A 237 -8.50 11.97 -42.75
CA ASN A 237 -8.35 10.62 -42.23
C ASN A 237 -8.20 10.65 -40.70
N GLU A 238 -9.12 10.05 -39.94
CA GLU A 238 -9.02 10.01 -38.47
C GLU A 238 -7.87 9.12 -37.98
N ASP A 239 -7.59 8.01 -38.68
CA ASP A 239 -6.50 7.08 -38.36
C ASP A 239 -5.12 7.77 -38.43
N TYR A 240 -5.00 8.79 -39.29
CA TYR A 240 -3.80 9.62 -39.39
C TYR A 240 -3.52 10.39 -38.10
N PHE A 241 -4.53 11.08 -37.55
CA PHE A 241 -4.35 11.83 -36.31
C PHE A 241 -4.11 10.89 -35.15
N LEU A 242 -4.77 9.74 -35.13
CA LEU A 242 -4.60 8.74 -34.09
C LEU A 242 -3.16 8.25 -34.06
N LEU A 243 -2.64 7.86 -35.23
CA LEU A 243 -1.26 7.41 -35.38
C LEU A 243 -0.26 8.52 -35.00
N LEU A 244 -0.45 9.75 -35.50
CA LEU A 244 0.45 10.85 -35.15
C LEU A 244 0.48 11.10 -33.64
N VAL A 245 -0.68 11.14 -32.97
CA VAL A 245 -0.75 11.35 -31.52
C VAL A 245 -0.14 10.17 -30.78
N HIS A 246 -0.40 8.92 -31.21
CA HIS A 246 0.21 7.70 -30.66
C HIS A 246 1.74 7.81 -30.66
N GLU A 247 2.33 8.10 -31.81
CA GLU A 247 3.80 8.22 -31.93
C GLU A 247 4.34 9.40 -31.10
N LEU A 248 3.59 10.50 -30.98
CA LEU A 248 4.00 11.62 -30.14
C LEU A 248 3.97 11.28 -28.64
N VAL A 249 3.08 10.38 -28.18
CA VAL A 249 3.06 9.93 -26.79
C VAL A 249 4.38 9.27 -26.41
N HIS A 250 4.97 8.45 -27.29
CA HIS A 250 6.27 7.81 -27.03
C HIS A 250 7.38 8.81 -26.71
N LEU A 251 7.33 10.03 -27.26
CA LEU A 251 8.32 11.07 -26.94
C LEU A 251 8.24 11.58 -25.49
N PHE A 252 7.10 11.42 -24.82
CA PHE A 252 6.90 11.85 -23.44
C PHE A 252 7.13 10.71 -22.43
N GLN A 253 7.10 9.46 -22.86
CA GLN A 253 7.23 8.28 -22.01
C GLN A 253 8.64 8.11 -21.46
N ASP A 254 9.63 8.31 -22.34
CA ASP A 254 11.03 8.20 -21.98
C ASP A 254 11.44 9.38 -21.10
N ARG A 255 11.92 9.09 -19.89
CA ARG A 255 12.42 10.10 -18.95
C ARG A 255 13.94 10.06 -18.87
N ALA A 256 14.57 11.22 -18.75
CA ALA A 256 16.01 11.29 -18.58
C ALA A 256 16.39 11.18 -17.10
N ASN A 257 17.48 10.48 -16.80
CA ASN A 257 18.09 10.56 -15.48
C ASN A 257 19.08 11.75 -15.39
N SER A 258 19.66 11.99 -14.21
CA SER A 258 20.64 13.08 -13.98
C SER A 258 21.92 13.04 -14.84
N LYS A 259 22.12 12.01 -15.65
CA LYS A 259 23.28 11.82 -16.55
C LYS A 259 22.87 11.93 -18.03
N ASP A 260 21.68 12.47 -18.31
CA ASP A 260 21.10 12.57 -19.65
C ASP A 260 20.98 11.21 -20.35
N ILE A 261 20.66 10.14 -19.60
CA ILE A 261 20.35 8.83 -20.19
C ILE A 261 18.83 8.65 -20.15
N LEU A 262 18.23 8.42 -21.33
CA LEU A 262 16.82 8.07 -21.43
C LEU A 262 16.57 6.66 -20.90
N ILE A 263 15.56 6.55 -20.04
CA ILE A 263 15.11 5.31 -19.45
C ILE A 263 13.61 5.16 -19.78
N PRO A 264 13.26 4.37 -20.81
CA PRO A 264 11.88 4.06 -21.10
C PRO A 264 11.23 3.26 -19.96
N PRO A 265 9.91 3.38 -19.77
CA PRO A 265 9.14 2.45 -18.96
C PRO A 265 9.31 0.99 -19.42
N ALA A 266 8.76 0.05 -18.64
CA ALA A 266 8.85 -1.37 -18.93
C ALA A 266 8.17 -1.78 -20.24
N SER A 267 8.28 -3.08 -20.54
CA SER A 267 7.84 -3.87 -21.69
C SER A 267 6.67 -3.29 -22.53
N PRO A 268 6.53 -3.71 -23.81
CA PRO A 268 5.57 -3.14 -24.78
C PRO A 268 4.15 -2.93 -24.25
N TRP A 269 3.68 -3.79 -23.33
CA TRP A 269 2.39 -3.63 -22.66
C TRP A 269 2.15 -2.24 -22.06
N PHE A 270 3.18 -1.59 -21.53
CA PHE A 270 3.03 -0.27 -20.92
C PHE A 270 3.20 0.84 -21.95
N THR A 271 4.31 0.83 -22.69
CA THR A 271 4.62 1.91 -23.64
C THR A 271 3.57 2.00 -24.74
N GLU A 272 3.18 0.88 -25.34
CA GLU A 272 2.13 0.85 -26.36
C GLU A 272 0.75 1.00 -25.75
N GLY A 273 0.51 0.39 -24.57
CA GLY A 273 -0.78 0.51 -23.88
C GLY A 273 -1.13 1.95 -23.53
N GLN A 274 -0.20 2.70 -22.95
CA GLN A 274 -0.38 4.12 -22.67
C GLN A 274 -0.52 4.94 -23.97
N ALA A 275 0.27 4.65 -25.01
CA ALA A 275 0.18 5.37 -26.28
C ALA A 275 -1.19 5.17 -26.96
N VAL A 276 -1.72 3.95 -26.99
CA VAL A 276 -3.08 3.64 -27.48
C VAL A 276 -4.13 4.36 -26.63
N ALA A 277 -4.05 4.25 -25.31
CA ALA A 277 -5.06 4.79 -24.41
C ALA A 277 -5.14 6.32 -24.49
N VAL A 278 -3.98 6.97 -24.40
CA VAL A 278 -3.87 8.44 -24.43
C VAL A 278 -4.25 8.99 -25.80
N SER A 279 -3.77 8.39 -26.90
CA SER A 279 -4.07 8.89 -28.25
C SER A 279 -5.58 8.85 -28.56
N LYS A 280 -6.26 7.74 -28.21
CA LYS A 280 -7.72 7.61 -28.34
C LYS A 280 -8.48 8.62 -27.48
N ALA A 281 -8.03 8.86 -26.24
CA ALA A 281 -8.68 9.80 -25.32
C ALA A 281 -8.50 11.26 -25.77
N VAL A 282 -7.33 11.62 -26.29
CA VAL A 282 -7.08 12.96 -26.85
C VAL A 282 -7.99 13.22 -28.05
N LEU A 283 -8.10 12.28 -28.99
CA LEU A 283 -8.97 12.47 -30.15
C LEU A 283 -10.46 12.55 -29.78
N TYR A 284 -10.87 11.77 -28.77
CA TYR A 284 -12.25 11.80 -28.27
C TYR A 284 -12.63 13.20 -27.76
N GLU A 285 -11.77 13.83 -26.97
CA GLU A 285 -12.00 15.19 -26.46
C GLU A 285 -11.96 16.26 -27.55
N GLU A 286 -11.16 16.03 -28.60
CA GLU A 286 -11.07 16.92 -29.76
C GLU A 286 -12.22 16.73 -30.76
N GLY A 287 -13.11 15.75 -30.53
CA GLY A 287 -14.23 15.43 -31.41
C GLY A 287 -13.81 14.85 -32.77
N LYS A 288 -12.69 14.12 -32.82
CA LYS A 288 -12.09 13.55 -34.06
C LYS A 288 -12.04 12.02 -34.04
N GLY A 289 -13.10 11.40 -33.55
CA GLY A 289 -13.12 9.95 -33.30
C GLY A 289 -12.30 9.57 -32.05
N GLY A 290 -12.06 8.27 -31.87
CA GLY A 290 -11.41 7.75 -30.66
C GLY A 290 -12.41 7.40 -29.53
N ALA A 291 -11.89 7.22 -28.33
CA ALA A 291 -12.67 6.78 -27.17
C ALA A 291 -12.08 7.34 -25.86
N SER A 292 -12.95 7.78 -24.95
CA SER A 292 -12.54 8.14 -23.57
C SER A 292 -11.91 6.95 -22.84
N PHE A 293 -11.16 7.21 -21.76
CA PHE A 293 -10.64 6.13 -20.91
C PHE A 293 -11.76 5.22 -20.38
N GLU A 294 -12.91 5.77 -20.01
CA GLU A 294 -14.08 5.01 -19.57
C GLU A 294 -14.63 4.08 -20.66
N GLN A 295 -14.76 4.56 -21.89
CA GLN A 295 -15.19 3.73 -23.01
C GLN A 295 -14.20 2.62 -23.32
N GLN A 296 -12.90 2.93 -23.29
CA GLN A 296 -11.84 1.94 -23.55
C GLN A 296 -11.78 0.85 -22.47
N ALA A 297 -11.90 1.23 -21.20
CA ALA A 297 -11.88 0.29 -20.07
C ALA A 297 -13.07 -0.68 -20.10
N ASN A 298 -14.24 -0.18 -20.49
CA ASN A 298 -15.50 -0.93 -20.54
C ASN A 298 -15.78 -1.60 -21.90
N ASP A 299 -14.83 -1.57 -22.84
CA ASP A 299 -14.98 -2.25 -24.13
C ASP A 299 -14.86 -3.77 -23.96
N GLU A 300 -15.99 -4.46 -23.80
CA GLU A 300 -16.05 -5.92 -23.66
C GLU A 300 -15.62 -6.67 -24.93
N SER A 301 -15.54 -6.00 -26.09
CA SER A 301 -15.08 -6.64 -27.33
C SER A 301 -13.57 -6.85 -27.37
N VAL A 302 -12.82 -6.17 -26.51
CA VAL A 302 -11.36 -6.24 -26.42
C VAL A 302 -10.98 -6.97 -25.14
N GLY A 303 -10.38 -8.17 -25.22
CA GLY A 303 -9.96 -8.92 -24.03
C GLY A 303 -8.84 -8.25 -23.20
N LEU A 304 -8.55 -8.79 -22.02
CA LEU A 304 -7.34 -8.49 -21.24
C LEU A 304 -6.22 -9.50 -21.56
N PRO A 305 -4.96 -9.23 -21.19
CA PRO A 305 -3.89 -10.21 -21.31
C PRO A 305 -4.22 -11.53 -20.59
N GLU A 306 -3.99 -12.66 -21.26
CA GLU A 306 -4.31 -13.99 -20.74
C GLU A 306 -3.10 -14.74 -20.16
N GLY A 307 -1.88 -14.26 -20.43
CA GLY A 307 -0.64 -14.82 -19.92
C GLY A 307 0.57 -13.96 -20.29
N TYR A 308 1.77 -14.36 -19.85
CA TYR A 308 2.98 -13.54 -20.00
C TYR A 308 3.31 -13.17 -21.44
N GLU A 309 3.07 -14.07 -22.39
CA GLU A 309 3.32 -13.82 -23.82
C GLU A 309 2.54 -12.61 -24.35
N ASP A 310 1.32 -12.41 -23.84
CA ASP A 310 0.50 -11.23 -24.18
C ASP A 310 1.12 -9.92 -23.68
N PHE A 311 2.03 -9.94 -22.70
CA PHE A 311 2.72 -8.75 -22.19
C PHE A 311 4.00 -8.41 -22.97
N ILE A 312 4.55 -9.36 -23.71
CA ILE A 312 5.87 -9.22 -24.35
C ILE A 312 5.85 -9.34 -25.88
N ASP A 313 4.81 -9.94 -26.50
CA ASP A 313 4.70 -10.02 -27.96
C ASP A 313 4.25 -8.69 -28.58
N SER A 314 5.23 -7.88 -28.96
CA SER A 314 5.04 -6.64 -29.74
C SER A 314 4.93 -6.88 -31.25
N LYS A 315 5.30 -8.06 -31.76
CA LYS A 315 5.52 -8.26 -33.21
C LYS A 315 4.23 -8.42 -34.00
N SER A 316 3.16 -8.84 -33.35
CA SER A 316 1.88 -9.11 -34.01
C SER A 316 0.93 -7.91 -34.03
N GLY A 317 1.14 -6.90 -33.18
CA GLY A 317 0.21 -5.77 -32.98
C GLY A 317 -1.14 -6.17 -32.34
N ILE A 318 -1.40 -7.47 -32.18
CA ILE A 318 -2.69 -8.04 -31.74
C ILE A 318 -3.03 -7.59 -30.31
N ASN A 319 -2.02 -7.36 -29.48
CA ASN A 319 -2.19 -7.02 -28.06
C ASN A 319 -2.36 -5.53 -27.77
N TYR A 320 -2.17 -4.64 -28.76
CA TYR A 320 -2.20 -3.18 -28.55
C TYR A 320 -3.54 -2.69 -27.99
N ALA A 321 -4.65 -3.25 -28.50
CA ALA A 321 -5.97 -2.94 -27.97
C ALA A 321 -6.14 -3.44 -26.52
N LYS A 322 -5.66 -4.66 -26.21
CA LYS A 322 -5.70 -5.21 -24.84
C LYS A 322 -4.91 -4.33 -23.88
N TRP A 323 -3.73 -3.87 -24.28
CA TRP A 323 -2.87 -3.00 -23.50
C TRP A 323 -3.47 -1.61 -23.29
N GLY A 324 -4.11 -1.02 -24.31
CA GLY A 324 -4.84 0.25 -24.19
C GLY A 324 -6.03 0.15 -23.23
N ARG A 325 -6.80 -0.95 -23.30
CA ARG A 325 -7.87 -1.25 -22.34
C ARG A 325 -7.33 -1.39 -20.92
N MET A 326 -6.25 -2.15 -20.74
CA MET A 326 -5.61 -2.36 -19.44
C MET A 326 -5.09 -1.05 -18.84
N PHE A 327 -4.41 -0.21 -19.62
CA PHE A 327 -3.95 1.10 -19.14
C PHE A 327 -5.13 2.00 -18.75
N SER A 328 -6.22 1.98 -19.51
CA SER A 328 -7.44 2.73 -19.19
C SER A 328 -8.08 2.26 -17.88
N LEU A 329 -8.13 0.94 -17.63
CA LEU A 329 -8.58 0.39 -16.35
C LEU A 329 -7.70 0.85 -15.18
N ILE A 330 -6.37 0.81 -15.37
CA ILE A 330 -5.44 1.31 -14.36
C ILE A 330 -5.77 2.77 -14.04
N VAL A 331 -5.92 3.65 -15.03
CA VAL A 331 -6.26 5.07 -14.83
C VAL A 331 -7.55 5.24 -14.01
N LEU A 332 -8.61 4.48 -14.32
CA LEU A 332 -9.90 4.59 -13.64
C LEU A 332 -9.87 4.04 -12.20
N GLU A 333 -9.13 2.97 -11.94
CA GLU A 333 -9.00 2.40 -10.59
C GLU A 333 -8.01 3.18 -9.70
N ALA A 334 -7.04 3.84 -10.35
CA ALA A 334 -5.93 4.52 -9.71
C ALA A 334 -6.22 5.98 -9.31
N LYS A 335 -7.08 6.67 -10.07
CA LYS A 335 -7.42 8.07 -9.79
C LYS A 335 -8.19 8.22 -8.47
N GLU A 336 -8.06 9.37 -7.82
CA GLU A 336 -8.93 9.71 -6.69
C GLU A 336 -10.35 10.05 -7.18
N ASP A 337 -11.38 9.88 -6.33
CA ASP A 337 -12.79 10.10 -6.73
C ASP A 337 -13.04 11.52 -7.27
N THR A 338 -12.33 12.51 -6.75
CA THR A 338 -12.43 13.93 -7.15
C THR A 338 -11.44 14.33 -8.23
N GLU A 339 -10.59 13.40 -8.69
CA GLU A 339 -9.51 13.64 -9.65
C GLU A 339 -9.94 13.22 -11.06
N SER A 340 -9.53 14.01 -12.06
CA SER A 340 -9.71 13.65 -13.48
C SER A 340 -8.67 12.63 -13.93
N GLU A 341 -8.95 11.90 -15.01
CA GLU A 341 -8.03 10.93 -15.60
C GLU A 341 -6.68 11.58 -15.98
N TRP A 342 -6.73 12.81 -16.50
CA TRP A 342 -5.53 13.56 -16.88
C TRP A 342 -4.73 14.06 -15.69
N ASP A 343 -5.38 14.46 -14.59
CA ASP A 343 -4.68 14.84 -13.36
C ASP A 343 -3.90 13.66 -12.79
N PHE A 344 -4.51 12.46 -12.79
CA PHE A 344 -3.82 11.23 -12.39
C PHE A 344 -2.63 10.92 -13.30
N ILE A 345 -2.81 10.96 -14.63
CA ILE A 345 -1.72 10.69 -15.59
C ILE A 345 -0.59 11.71 -15.39
N ALA A 346 -0.92 13.00 -15.22
CA ALA A 346 0.07 14.03 -14.98
C ALA A 346 0.84 13.82 -13.67
N ARG A 347 0.17 13.37 -12.61
CA ARG A 347 0.81 12.98 -11.34
C ARG A 347 1.73 11.77 -11.54
N PHE A 348 1.26 10.75 -12.24
CA PHE A 348 2.06 9.56 -12.57
C PHE A 348 3.33 9.93 -13.35
N MET A 349 3.22 10.73 -14.42
CA MET A 349 4.36 11.11 -15.25
C MET A 349 5.41 11.91 -14.47
N LYS A 350 5.00 12.77 -13.54
CA LYS A 350 5.93 13.48 -12.64
C LYS A 350 6.65 12.54 -11.68
N ILE A 351 5.94 11.58 -11.11
CA ILE A 351 6.57 10.58 -10.23
C ILE A 351 7.50 9.67 -11.02
N LEU A 352 7.16 9.31 -12.26
CA LEU A 352 8.04 8.58 -13.16
C LEU A 352 9.35 9.34 -13.40
N ASP A 353 9.26 10.64 -13.66
CA ASP A 353 10.40 11.53 -13.83
C ASP A 353 11.32 11.50 -12.59
N GLU A 354 10.76 11.79 -11.41
CA GLU A 354 11.49 11.76 -10.14
C GLU A 354 12.09 10.37 -9.84
N PHE A 355 11.37 9.30 -10.19
CA PHE A 355 11.82 7.92 -9.97
C PHE A 355 13.00 7.57 -10.86
N VAL A 356 12.96 7.93 -12.14
CA VAL A 356 14.06 7.71 -13.10
C VAL A 356 15.31 8.50 -12.68
N GLU A 357 15.11 9.71 -12.16
CA GLU A 357 16.19 10.56 -11.67
C GLU A 357 16.84 10.06 -10.38
N ASN A 358 16.15 9.32 -9.52
CA ASN A 358 16.63 9.09 -8.14
C ASN A 358 16.61 7.63 -7.69
N ASP A 359 15.76 6.78 -8.24
CA ASP A 359 15.42 5.47 -7.66
C ASP A 359 15.54 4.27 -8.59
N ALA A 360 15.40 4.49 -9.90
CA ALA A 360 15.58 3.43 -10.89
C ALA A 360 16.95 2.76 -10.79
N VAL A 361 17.03 1.45 -11.04
CA VAL A 361 18.32 0.73 -11.02
C VAL A 361 19.28 1.32 -12.06
N GLY A 362 18.74 1.66 -13.23
CA GLY A 362 19.49 2.29 -14.32
C GLY A 362 20.13 3.63 -13.97
N TYR A 363 19.66 4.34 -12.93
CA TYR A 363 20.28 5.59 -12.46
C TYR A 363 21.75 5.40 -12.06
N VAL A 364 22.08 4.26 -11.45
CA VAL A 364 23.41 4.04 -10.87
C VAL A 364 24.46 3.79 -11.96
N TYR A 365 24.05 3.29 -13.12
CA TYR A 365 24.93 3.08 -14.27
C TYR A 365 25.11 4.36 -15.09
N GLY A 366 26.27 4.54 -15.72
CA GLY A 366 26.65 5.76 -16.45
C GLY A 366 27.35 5.45 -17.77
N GLY A 367 26.91 4.40 -18.46
CA GLY A 367 27.43 4.00 -19.77
C GLY A 367 26.42 4.24 -20.89
N ASP A 368 26.88 4.08 -22.13
CA ASP A 368 26.10 4.36 -23.37
C ASP A 368 25.02 3.32 -23.70
N ARG A 369 24.65 2.46 -22.74
CA ARG A 369 23.72 1.35 -22.97
C ARG A 369 22.29 1.78 -22.64
N LEU A 370 21.39 1.70 -23.62
CA LEU A 370 19.96 1.90 -23.43
C LEU A 370 19.41 0.81 -22.48
N TYR A 371 18.67 1.23 -21.45
CA TYR A 371 18.01 0.35 -20.48
C TYR A 371 16.56 0.81 -20.30
N THR A 372 15.67 -0.14 -20.02
CA THR A 372 14.24 0.06 -19.78
C THR A 372 13.91 -0.35 -18.35
N LEU A 373 13.02 0.36 -17.66
CA LEU A 373 12.55 -0.07 -16.34
C LEU A 373 12.07 -1.53 -16.36
N SER A 374 12.28 -2.25 -15.26
CA SER A 374 11.63 -3.55 -15.07
C SER A 374 10.11 -3.38 -14.94
N ASP A 375 9.34 -4.45 -15.22
CA ASP A 375 7.88 -4.41 -15.06
C ASP A 375 7.51 -4.05 -13.62
N TYR A 376 8.25 -4.58 -12.63
CA TYR A 376 8.08 -4.21 -11.23
C TYR A 376 8.37 -2.72 -10.96
N GLU A 377 9.45 -2.14 -11.50
CA GLU A 377 9.73 -0.72 -11.31
C GLU A 377 8.58 0.14 -11.87
N THR A 378 8.05 -0.21 -13.04
CA THR A 378 6.90 0.51 -13.64
C THR A 378 5.64 0.37 -12.79
N ILE A 379 5.33 -0.83 -12.29
CA ILE A 379 4.21 -1.07 -11.38
C ILE A 379 4.41 -0.35 -10.04
N LEU A 380 5.64 -0.24 -9.55
CA LEU A 380 5.98 0.51 -8.35
C LEU A 380 5.74 2.00 -8.54
N VAL A 381 6.10 2.58 -9.69
CA VAL A 381 5.81 3.99 -10.01
C VAL A 381 4.31 4.26 -10.04
N LEU A 382 3.51 3.38 -10.68
CA LEU A 382 2.04 3.45 -10.62
C LEU A 382 1.53 3.33 -9.18
N SER A 383 2.12 2.44 -8.38
CA SER A 383 1.77 2.25 -6.97
C SER A 383 2.09 3.49 -6.13
N LEU A 384 3.20 4.17 -6.39
CA LEU A 384 3.57 5.44 -5.76
C LEU A 384 2.60 6.56 -6.17
N ALA A 385 2.16 6.59 -7.42
CA ALA A 385 1.19 7.58 -7.92
C ALA A 385 -0.21 7.43 -7.33
N THR A 386 -0.56 6.24 -6.82
CA THR A 386 -1.84 5.95 -6.16
C THR A 386 -1.75 5.85 -4.64
N CYS A 387 -0.53 5.74 -4.12
CA CYS A 387 -0.27 5.31 -2.75
C CYS A 387 -0.99 4.01 -2.37
N LYS A 388 -1.15 3.10 -3.34
CA LYS A 388 -1.72 1.76 -3.19
C LYS A 388 -0.77 0.73 -3.81
N ASN A 389 -0.70 -0.47 -3.25
CA ASN A 389 0.09 -1.54 -3.85
C ASN A 389 -0.69 -2.14 -5.03
N LEU A 390 -0.26 -1.85 -6.26
CA LEU A 390 -0.92 -2.36 -7.47
C LEU A 390 -0.42 -3.74 -7.91
N THR A 391 0.61 -4.29 -7.25
CA THR A 391 1.16 -5.62 -7.56
C THR A 391 0.07 -6.70 -7.59
N ASP A 392 -0.86 -6.68 -6.63
CA ASP A 392 -1.92 -7.68 -6.54
C ASP A 392 -2.91 -7.60 -7.70
N MET A 393 -3.24 -6.39 -8.16
CA MET A 393 -4.09 -6.17 -9.34
C MET A 393 -3.44 -6.75 -10.60
N PHE A 394 -2.13 -6.54 -10.79
CA PHE A 394 -1.43 -7.11 -11.94
C PHE A 394 -1.45 -8.64 -11.95
N VAL A 395 -1.26 -9.27 -10.79
CA VAL A 395 -1.27 -10.74 -10.68
C VAL A 395 -2.70 -11.30 -10.81
N GLN A 396 -3.67 -10.72 -10.10
CA GLN A 396 -5.01 -11.30 -9.96
C GLN A 396 -5.97 -10.89 -11.08
N THR A 397 -5.87 -9.66 -11.58
CA THR A 397 -6.79 -9.11 -12.60
C THR A 397 -6.20 -9.23 -14.00
N PHE A 398 -4.91 -8.92 -14.15
CA PHE A 398 -4.26 -8.90 -15.47
C PHE A 398 -3.48 -10.18 -15.78
N ASN A 399 -3.51 -11.20 -14.91
CA ASN A 399 -2.82 -12.48 -15.10
C ASN A 399 -1.29 -12.34 -15.31
N PHE A 400 -0.66 -11.31 -14.74
CA PHE A 400 0.78 -11.18 -14.78
C PHE A 400 1.43 -12.30 -13.93
N PRO A 401 2.47 -13.01 -14.43
CA PRO A 401 3.07 -14.11 -13.69
C PRO A 401 3.66 -13.66 -12.34
N ALA A 402 3.15 -14.25 -11.27
CA ALA A 402 3.53 -13.88 -9.90
C ALA A 402 5.00 -14.17 -9.59
N ASP A 403 5.55 -15.26 -10.14
CA ASP A 403 6.94 -15.67 -9.97
C ASP A 403 7.91 -14.68 -10.64
N VAL A 404 7.62 -14.28 -11.89
CA VAL A 404 8.39 -13.28 -12.63
C VAL A 404 8.40 -11.96 -11.85
N LEU A 405 7.22 -11.47 -11.44
CA LEU A 405 7.10 -10.21 -10.73
C LEU A 405 7.74 -10.25 -9.33
N SER A 406 7.64 -11.38 -8.63
CA SER A 406 8.27 -11.60 -7.32
C SER A 406 9.79 -11.55 -7.40
N ASN A 407 10.39 -12.18 -8.42
CA ASN A 407 11.84 -12.14 -8.64
C ASN A 407 12.33 -10.72 -8.97
N GLN A 408 11.62 -10.01 -9.85
CA GLN A 408 11.91 -8.60 -10.15
C GLN A 408 11.86 -7.73 -8.89
N ARG A 409 10.78 -7.87 -8.11
CA ARG A 409 10.58 -7.17 -6.84
C ARG A 409 11.71 -7.45 -5.86
N LEU A 410 12.04 -8.72 -5.64
CA LEU A 410 13.07 -9.10 -4.67
C LEU A 410 14.44 -8.54 -5.07
N ALA A 411 14.81 -8.64 -6.35
CA ALA A 411 16.04 -8.08 -6.88
C ALA A 411 16.11 -6.56 -6.64
N TYR A 412 15.03 -5.84 -6.95
CA TYR A 412 14.94 -4.39 -6.76
C TYR A 412 15.03 -3.96 -5.29
N LEU A 413 14.32 -4.65 -4.37
CA LEU A 413 14.37 -4.33 -2.94
C LEU A 413 15.75 -4.59 -2.34
N LYS A 414 16.44 -5.65 -2.79
CA LYS A 414 17.84 -5.90 -2.42
C LYS A 414 18.76 -4.81 -2.98
N PHE A 415 18.58 -4.41 -4.23
CA PHE A 415 19.30 -3.27 -4.82
C PHE A 415 19.17 -2.01 -3.95
N LEU A 416 17.94 -1.61 -3.59
CA LEU A 416 17.72 -0.43 -2.74
C LEU A 416 18.47 -0.52 -1.42
N LYS A 417 18.46 -1.71 -0.81
CA LYS A 417 19.15 -1.92 0.46
C LYS A 417 20.67 -1.88 0.32
N VAL A 418 21.22 -2.51 -0.72
CA VAL A 418 22.66 -2.45 -1.04
C VAL A 418 23.08 -1.01 -1.32
N ARG A 419 22.30 -0.26 -2.09
CA ARG A 419 22.53 1.16 -2.38
C ARG A 419 22.55 2.02 -1.11
N GLU A 420 21.65 1.75 -0.15
CA GLU A 420 21.65 2.45 1.13
C GLU A 420 22.98 2.27 1.89
N TYR A 421 23.52 1.04 1.91
CA TYR A 421 24.82 0.77 2.52
C TYR A 421 25.97 1.41 1.75
N PHE A 422 25.93 1.33 0.42
CA PHE A 422 26.92 1.98 -0.46
C PHE A 422 27.04 3.47 -0.14
N ASN A 423 25.92 4.19 -0.04
CA ASN A 423 25.89 5.62 0.23
C ASN A 423 26.44 6.02 1.62
N LYS A 424 26.48 5.08 2.58
CA LYS A 424 26.99 5.31 3.94
C LYS A 424 28.40 4.76 4.15
N MET A 425 28.98 4.09 3.14
CA MET A 425 30.22 3.35 3.27
C MET A 425 31.46 4.27 3.22
N PRO A 426 32.39 4.19 4.18
CA PRO A 426 33.62 4.96 4.12
C PRO A 426 34.60 4.38 3.09
N TYR A 427 35.28 5.25 2.34
CA TYR A 427 36.26 4.87 1.31
C TYR A 427 37.48 4.08 1.83
N SER A 428 37.71 4.07 3.15
CA SER A 428 38.83 3.36 3.77
C SER A 428 38.45 1.96 4.27
N TRP A 429 37.22 1.48 4.05
CA TRP A 429 36.80 0.17 4.53
C TRP A 429 37.40 -0.96 3.68
N GLU A 430 38.05 -1.93 4.32
CA GLU A 430 38.80 -3.01 3.67
C GLU A 430 37.95 -3.86 2.70
N GLY A 431 36.65 -4.05 3.00
CA GLY A 431 35.73 -4.80 2.14
C GLY A 431 35.17 -4.04 0.93
N GLN A 432 35.54 -2.76 0.73
CA GLN A 432 34.91 -1.90 -0.27
C GLN A 432 35.10 -2.42 -1.70
N GLY A 433 36.29 -2.94 -2.02
CA GLY A 433 36.59 -3.46 -3.36
C GLY A 433 35.64 -4.59 -3.78
N ALA A 434 35.54 -5.63 -2.94
CA ALA A 434 34.65 -6.76 -3.18
C ALA A 434 33.17 -6.33 -3.21
N PHE A 435 32.75 -5.45 -2.30
CA PHE A 435 31.38 -4.93 -2.30
C PHE A 435 31.04 -4.22 -3.63
N MET A 436 31.95 -3.37 -4.13
CA MET A 436 31.73 -2.63 -5.37
C MET A 436 31.71 -3.52 -6.61
N GLU A 437 32.52 -4.57 -6.63
CA GLU A 437 32.52 -5.56 -7.72
C GLU A 437 31.16 -6.25 -7.84
N HIS A 438 30.68 -6.84 -6.73
CA HIS A 438 29.38 -7.51 -6.68
C HIS A 438 28.21 -6.55 -6.89
N PHE A 439 28.26 -5.32 -6.35
CA PHE A 439 27.19 -4.34 -6.53
C PHE A 439 27.04 -3.95 -8.01
N ARG A 440 28.16 -3.72 -8.71
CA ARG A 440 28.14 -3.44 -10.16
C ARG A 440 27.63 -4.61 -10.98
N LYS A 441 28.07 -5.82 -10.65
CA LYS A 441 27.63 -7.04 -11.34
C LYS A 441 26.13 -7.29 -11.14
N GLY A 442 25.63 -7.15 -9.91
CA GLY A 442 24.20 -7.28 -9.61
C GLY A 442 23.34 -6.24 -10.33
N ILE A 443 23.83 -5.00 -10.46
CA ILE A 443 23.17 -3.99 -11.30
C ILE A 443 23.12 -4.46 -12.76
N LEU A 444 24.24 -4.86 -13.35
CA LEU A 444 24.28 -5.30 -14.75
C LEU A 444 23.35 -6.50 -15.01
N ASP A 445 23.36 -7.50 -14.12
CA ASP A 445 22.47 -8.65 -14.22
C ASP A 445 21.00 -8.25 -14.11
N PHE A 446 20.67 -7.25 -13.27
CA PHE A 446 19.31 -6.68 -13.20
C PHE A 446 18.91 -6.01 -14.52
N LEU A 447 19.79 -5.16 -15.09
CA LEU A 447 19.53 -4.49 -16.36
C LEU A 447 19.41 -5.49 -17.53
N ASP A 448 20.12 -6.62 -17.45
CA ASP A 448 20.05 -7.74 -18.41
C ASP A 448 18.85 -8.66 -18.18
N ARG A 449 17.94 -8.31 -17.25
CA ARG A 449 16.76 -9.10 -16.87
C ARG A 449 17.09 -10.48 -16.29
N LYS A 450 18.31 -10.67 -15.77
CA LYS A 450 18.77 -11.87 -15.04
C LYS A 450 18.57 -11.68 -13.53
N TYR A 451 17.31 -11.60 -13.11
CA TYR A 451 16.97 -11.18 -11.75
C TYR A 451 17.50 -12.14 -10.66
N GLU A 452 17.58 -13.45 -10.93
CA GLU A 452 18.13 -14.43 -9.98
C GLU A 452 19.65 -14.27 -9.77
N ASP A 453 20.38 -13.98 -10.84
CA ASP A 453 21.82 -13.66 -10.77
C ASP A 453 22.02 -12.35 -10.01
N ALA A 454 21.22 -11.33 -10.32
CA ALA A 454 21.25 -10.04 -9.62
C ALA A 454 20.99 -10.20 -8.10
N ILE A 455 19.99 -11.01 -7.74
CA ILE A 455 19.69 -11.35 -6.34
C ILE A 455 20.92 -11.97 -5.65
N SER A 456 21.58 -12.92 -6.33
CA SER A 456 22.75 -13.62 -5.79
C SER A 456 23.92 -12.65 -5.53
N GLU A 457 24.17 -11.73 -6.47
CA GLU A 457 25.21 -10.69 -6.33
C GLU A 457 24.89 -9.69 -5.21
N PHE A 458 23.64 -9.25 -5.09
CA PHE A 458 23.22 -8.37 -3.99
C PHE A 458 23.28 -9.07 -2.63
N ASP A 459 23.00 -10.36 -2.54
CA ASP A 459 23.15 -11.13 -1.30
C ASP A 459 24.59 -11.20 -0.82
N ILE A 460 25.57 -11.28 -1.74
CA ILE A 460 26.98 -11.20 -1.38
C ILE A 460 27.29 -9.84 -0.77
N CYS A 461 26.81 -8.74 -1.38
CA CYS A 461 26.97 -7.39 -0.84
C CYS A 461 26.38 -7.25 0.57
N LEU A 462 25.15 -7.74 0.78
CA LEU A 462 24.44 -7.65 2.06
C LEU A 462 25.10 -8.50 3.16
N LYS A 463 25.69 -9.66 2.79
CA LYS A 463 26.50 -10.48 3.71
C LYS A 463 27.77 -9.75 4.17
N LEU A 464 28.47 -9.07 3.25
CA LEU A 464 29.70 -8.33 3.58
C LEU A 464 29.48 -7.23 4.63
N VAL A 465 28.27 -6.65 4.70
CA VAL A 465 27.91 -5.59 5.65
C VAL A 465 27.11 -6.09 6.86
N ASN A 466 27.00 -7.41 7.05
CA ASN A 466 26.24 -8.03 8.15
C ASN A 466 24.79 -7.51 8.26
N TRP A 467 24.09 -7.39 7.12
CA TRP A 467 22.70 -6.92 7.10
C TRP A 467 21.76 -7.86 7.88
N SER A 468 20.79 -7.25 8.58
CA SER A 468 19.83 -7.94 9.47
C SER A 468 18.71 -8.72 8.78
N GLY A 469 18.62 -8.69 7.45
CA GLY A 469 17.59 -9.42 6.68
C GLY A 469 16.27 -8.68 6.43
N GLN A 470 16.13 -7.44 6.90
CA GLN A 470 14.90 -6.66 6.69
C GLN A 470 14.94 -5.82 5.39
N LEU A 471 14.05 -6.12 4.46
CA LEU A 471 13.90 -5.41 3.19
C LEU A 471 13.14 -4.08 3.37
N PRO A 472 13.45 -3.05 2.55
CA PRO A 472 12.72 -1.79 2.56
C PRO A 472 11.30 -1.94 2.00
N ASP A 473 10.41 -1.01 2.39
CA ASP A 473 9.10 -0.81 1.78
C ASP A 473 9.04 0.60 1.16
N PRO A 474 9.30 0.72 -0.15
CA PRO A 474 9.35 2.03 -0.82
C PRO A 474 8.00 2.76 -0.81
N LEU A 475 6.88 2.01 -0.85
CA LEU A 475 5.55 2.60 -0.84
C LEU A 475 5.28 3.20 0.55
N LEU A 476 5.57 2.44 1.62
CA LEU A 476 5.44 2.94 2.99
C LEU A 476 6.34 4.17 3.23
N ALA A 477 7.58 4.15 2.74
CA ALA A 477 8.54 5.22 2.92
C ALA A 477 8.18 6.53 2.19
N LYS A 478 7.52 6.47 1.02
CA LYS A 478 7.24 7.66 0.20
C LYS A 478 5.80 8.17 0.32
N CYS A 479 4.82 7.29 0.42
CA CYS A 479 3.41 7.69 0.38
C CYS A 479 2.82 8.05 1.75
N PHE A 480 3.36 7.49 2.82
CA PHE A 480 2.82 7.68 4.17
C PHE A 480 3.59 8.73 4.97
N THR A 481 4.35 9.61 4.31
CA THR A 481 5.13 10.68 4.95
C THR A 481 4.45 12.06 4.94
N VAL A 482 3.35 12.23 4.19
CA VAL A 482 2.55 13.47 4.19
C VAL A 482 1.81 13.58 5.52
N LYS A 483 2.16 14.60 6.31
CA LYS A 483 1.49 14.89 7.57
C LYS A 483 0.27 15.79 7.35
N ILE A 484 -0.88 15.32 7.80
CA ILE A 484 -2.19 15.94 7.74
C ILE A 484 -2.46 16.66 9.09
N PRO A 485 -2.89 17.93 9.06
CA PRO A 485 -3.31 18.64 10.25
C PRO A 485 -4.66 18.09 10.77
N ILE A 486 -4.64 17.46 11.95
CA ILE A 486 -5.83 16.92 12.62
C ILE A 486 -6.16 17.75 13.85
N THR A 487 -7.45 18.10 14.01
CA THR A 487 -7.93 18.85 15.18
C THR A 487 -8.60 17.94 16.20
N ILE A 488 -8.04 17.86 17.41
CA ILE A 488 -8.62 17.08 18.51
C ILE A 488 -9.37 18.00 19.47
N VAL A 489 -10.62 17.62 19.77
CA VAL A 489 -11.47 18.33 20.72
C VAL A 489 -11.88 17.38 21.84
N LEU A 490 -11.40 17.68 23.04
CA LEU A 490 -11.79 16.98 24.26
C LEU A 490 -13.01 17.68 24.89
N ASN A 491 -14.17 17.04 24.84
CA ASN A 491 -15.41 17.52 25.43
C ASN A 491 -15.53 17.01 26.88
N ILE A 492 -15.36 17.93 27.83
CA ILE A 492 -15.47 17.68 29.28
C ILE A 492 -16.53 18.58 29.91
N LYS A 493 -17.16 18.12 31.00
CA LYS A 493 -18.21 18.86 31.70
C LYS A 493 -17.63 19.86 32.70
N TYR A 494 -16.56 19.49 33.40
CA TYR A 494 -15.93 20.30 34.44
C TYR A 494 -14.57 20.82 33.97
N THR A 495 -14.55 22.07 33.49
CA THR A 495 -13.37 22.69 32.89
C THR A 495 -12.13 22.73 33.80
N GLN A 496 -12.32 22.74 35.12
CA GLN A 496 -11.23 22.63 36.10
C GLN A 496 -10.39 21.35 36.01
N ASN A 497 -10.91 20.30 35.36
CA ASN A 497 -10.18 19.06 35.11
C ASN A 497 -9.34 19.09 33.83
N ALA A 498 -9.51 20.09 32.96
CA ALA A 498 -8.74 20.24 31.71
C ALA A 498 -7.21 20.02 31.89
N PRO A 499 -6.51 20.64 32.85
CA PRO A 499 -5.07 20.47 33.00
C PRO A 499 -4.65 19.07 33.51
N LYS A 500 -5.60 18.24 33.95
CA LYS A 500 -5.34 16.88 34.44
C LYS A 500 -5.43 15.84 33.32
N TYR A 501 -5.94 16.20 32.16
CA TYR A 501 -6.02 15.31 31.01
C TYR A 501 -4.74 15.36 30.18
N LEU A 502 -4.25 14.18 29.80
CA LEU A 502 -3.20 14.02 28.81
C LEU A 502 -3.74 13.19 27.66
N VAL A 503 -3.53 13.64 26.43
CA VAL A 503 -3.90 12.91 25.22
C VAL A 503 -2.63 12.43 24.56
N PHE A 504 -2.57 11.15 24.23
CA PHE A 504 -1.48 10.52 23.49
C PHE A 504 -2.01 9.98 22.18
N ILE A 505 -1.15 10.00 21.17
CA ILE A 505 -1.43 9.42 19.86
C ILE A 505 -0.19 8.71 19.37
N ASP A 506 -0.29 7.41 19.12
CA ASP A 506 0.84 6.54 18.81
C ASP A 506 2.05 6.81 19.72
N ASP A 507 1.77 6.86 21.03
CA ASP A 507 2.73 7.15 22.10
C ASP A 507 3.31 8.58 22.15
N GLU A 508 2.94 9.48 21.22
CA GLU A 508 3.32 10.89 21.24
C GLU A 508 2.33 11.74 22.04
N LYS A 509 2.85 12.61 22.93
CA LYS A 509 2.04 13.50 23.77
C LYS A 509 1.49 14.67 22.95
N ALA A 510 0.16 14.74 22.81
CA ALA A 510 -0.52 15.89 22.24
C ALA A 510 -0.76 16.97 23.32
N TYR A 511 -0.23 18.18 23.10
CA TYR A 511 -0.38 19.29 24.05
C TYR A 511 -1.82 19.86 24.02
N PRO A 512 -2.48 20.07 25.17
CA PRO A 512 -3.88 20.51 25.23
C PRO A 512 -4.15 21.90 24.59
N ASP A 513 -3.10 22.73 24.41
CA ASP A 513 -3.23 24.11 23.93
C ASP A 513 -2.96 24.28 22.43
N LYS A 514 -2.45 23.27 21.73
CA LYS A 514 -2.29 23.25 20.26
C LYS A 514 -3.18 22.16 19.68
N ARG A 515 -4.43 22.50 19.41
CA ARG A 515 -5.45 21.59 18.85
C ARG A 515 -5.22 21.26 17.38
N THR A 516 -3.98 21.23 16.91
CA THR A 516 -3.65 20.76 15.57
C THR A 516 -2.36 19.98 15.66
N ILE A 517 -2.47 18.69 15.37
CA ILE A 517 -1.36 17.75 15.33
C ILE A 517 -1.17 17.28 13.89
N GLN A 518 0.02 16.84 13.57
CA GLN A 518 0.40 16.48 12.21
C GLN A 518 0.55 14.96 12.16
N LEU A 519 -0.48 14.27 11.63
CA LEU A 519 -0.56 12.81 11.55
C LEU A 519 -0.50 12.34 10.10
N THR A 520 0.04 11.17 9.85
CA THR A 520 0.05 10.58 8.50
C THR A 520 -1.32 10.04 8.12
N ARG A 521 -1.56 9.72 6.84
CA ARG A 521 -2.75 8.91 6.48
C ARG A 521 -2.60 7.51 7.07
N GLY A 522 -3.71 6.92 7.52
CA GLY A 522 -3.73 5.56 8.07
C GLY A 522 -4.39 5.46 9.43
N ARG A 523 -4.15 4.34 10.10
CA ARG A 523 -4.78 4.00 11.38
C ARG A 523 -3.90 4.40 12.55
N HIS A 524 -4.44 5.23 13.43
CA HIS A 524 -3.75 5.79 14.60
C HIS A 524 -4.49 5.43 15.89
N LEU A 525 -3.75 5.23 16.98
CA LEU A 525 -4.29 4.94 18.31
C LEU A 525 -4.34 6.22 19.14
N ILE A 526 -5.53 6.63 19.58
CA ILE A 526 -5.68 7.70 20.58
C ILE A 526 -5.90 7.11 21.96
N GLU A 527 -5.14 7.61 22.93
CA GLU A 527 -5.32 7.33 24.35
C GLU A 527 -5.52 8.61 25.14
N VAL A 528 -6.44 8.58 26.12
CA VAL A 528 -6.63 9.70 27.05
C VAL A 528 -6.40 9.22 28.48
N TYR A 529 -5.58 9.97 29.18
CA TYR A 529 -5.21 9.76 30.57
C TYR A 529 -5.78 10.87 31.44
N PHE A 530 -6.20 10.52 32.65
CA PHE A 530 -6.52 11.47 33.70
C PHE A 530 -5.51 11.28 34.84
N GLY A 531 -4.65 12.28 35.04
CA GLY A 531 -3.42 12.09 35.80
C GLY A 531 -2.52 11.05 35.10
N LYS A 532 -2.26 9.92 35.78
CA LYS A 532 -1.46 8.81 35.24
C LYS A 532 -2.28 7.59 34.79
N ALA A 533 -3.60 7.60 34.98
CA ALA A 533 -4.44 6.47 34.65
C ALA A 533 -5.06 6.62 33.26
N LYS A 534 -4.94 5.60 32.40
CA LYS A 534 -5.67 5.52 31.13
C LYS A 534 -7.17 5.40 31.39
N ILE A 535 -7.97 6.25 30.74
CA ILE A 535 -9.43 6.29 30.91
C ILE A 535 -10.19 6.08 29.61
N PHE A 536 -9.54 6.24 28.45
CA PHE A 536 -10.14 6.10 27.13
C PHE A 536 -9.06 5.64 26.14
N GLU A 537 -9.47 4.81 25.18
CA GLU A 537 -8.65 4.31 24.10
C GLU A 537 -9.54 4.11 22.87
N LYS A 538 -9.09 4.55 21.69
CA LYS A 538 -9.82 4.38 20.45
C LYS A 538 -8.87 4.43 19.25
N TYR A 539 -9.06 3.52 18.30
CA TYR A 539 -8.47 3.63 16.97
C TYR A 539 -9.27 4.58 16.08
N ILE A 540 -8.56 5.37 15.30
CA ILE A 540 -9.10 6.29 14.30
C ILE A 540 -8.39 6.08 12.96
N ASP A 541 -9.09 6.34 11.87
CA ASP A 541 -8.52 6.32 10.53
C ASP A 541 -8.47 7.75 9.98
N ILE A 542 -7.29 8.16 9.53
CA ILE A 542 -7.03 9.46 8.90
C ILE A 542 -6.99 9.26 7.39
N THR A 543 -8.00 9.75 6.70
CA THR A 543 -8.17 9.62 5.24
C THR A 543 -8.26 10.98 4.55
N GLU A 544 -8.82 11.98 5.21
CA GLU A 544 -9.12 13.29 4.65
C GLU A 544 -8.05 14.36 5.00
N PRO A 545 -7.84 15.37 4.14
CA PRO A 545 -6.82 16.40 4.32
C PRO A 545 -7.05 17.33 5.53
N HIS A 546 -8.25 17.35 6.12
CA HIS A 546 -8.54 18.05 7.37
C HIS A 546 -9.66 17.31 8.13
N GLN A 547 -9.34 16.74 9.29
CA GLN A 547 -10.33 15.99 10.08
C GLN A 547 -10.41 16.53 11.51
N LYS A 548 -11.63 16.61 12.04
CA LYS A 548 -11.91 16.99 13.42
C LYS A 548 -12.34 15.74 14.20
N ILE A 549 -11.68 15.48 15.32
CA ILE A 549 -11.92 14.31 16.15
C ILE A 549 -12.41 14.76 17.53
N GLU A 550 -13.65 14.42 17.84
CA GLU A 550 -14.27 14.76 19.12
C GLU A 550 -14.25 13.57 20.08
N ILE A 551 -13.70 13.79 21.27
CA ILE A 551 -13.63 12.80 22.35
C ILE A 551 -14.44 13.33 23.52
N THR A 552 -15.54 12.65 23.85
CA THR A 552 -16.41 13.05 24.96
C THR A 552 -16.13 12.19 26.18
N ILE A 553 -15.65 12.83 27.26
CA ILE A 553 -15.41 12.17 28.54
C ILE A 553 -16.59 12.46 29.48
N ARG A 554 -17.27 11.40 29.93
CA ARG A 554 -18.32 11.52 30.95
C ARG A 554 -17.69 11.77 32.31
N GLU A 555 -18.14 12.82 32.98
CA GLU A 555 -17.67 13.19 34.32
C GLU A 555 -18.83 13.30 35.31
N TYR A 556 -18.56 12.86 36.54
CA TYR A 556 -19.51 12.85 37.64
C TYR A 556 -18.87 13.44 38.91
N LEU A 557 -19.70 13.85 39.85
CA LEU A 557 -19.28 14.46 41.10
C LEU A 557 -19.22 13.44 42.24
N LEU A 558 -18.04 13.26 42.81
CA LEU A 558 -17.87 12.58 44.10
C LEU A 558 -17.96 13.62 45.22
N VAL A 559 -18.95 13.47 46.09
CA VAL A 559 -19.10 14.26 47.31
C VAL A 559 -18.61 13.41 48.48
N LEU A 560 -17.50 13.79 49.10
CA LEU A 560 -16.93 13.08 50.23
C LEU A 560 -17.20 13.85 51.52
N GLU A 561 -17.96 13.25 52.44
CA GLU A 561 -18.12 13.72 53.81
C GLU A 561 -17.00 13.13 54.68
N LEU A 562 -16.22 14.01 55.29
CA LEU A 562 -14.99 13.69 56.03
C LEU A 562 -15.23 13.74 57.55
N PRO A 563 -14.57 12.86 58.33
CA PRO A 563 -14.72 12.80 59.78
C PRO A 563 -13.88 13.88 60.48
N ASP A 564 -13.98 13.93 61.82
CA ASP A 564 -13.13 14.72 62.73
C ASP A 564 -12.94 16.20 62.32
N LYS A 565 -13.91 17.06 62.70
CA LYS A 565 -13.93 18.49 62.36
C LYS A 565 -12.58 19.16 62.63
N ASN A 566 -12.14 20.02 61.71
CA ASN A 566 -10.93 20.85 61.83
C ASN A 566 -9.57 20.11 61.89
N LEU A 567 -9.52 18.78 61.77
CA LEU A 567 -8.24 18.08 61.59
C LEU A 567 -7.79 18.09 60.12
N PRO A 568 -6.49 18.24 59.82
CA PRO A 568 -5.97 18.08 58.46
C PRO A 568 -6.14 16.64 57.96
N LYS A 569 -6.72 16.48 56.76
CA LYS A 569 -6.77 15.20 56.05
C LYS A 569 -6.04 15.29 54.72
N LYS A 570 -5.38 14.20 54.35
CA LYS A 570 -4.89 13.95 53.00
C LYS A 570 -5.82 12.93 52.34
N ILE A 571 -6.37 13.28 51.18
CA ILE A 571 -7.23 12.43 50.37
C ILE A 571 -6.46 12.06 49.12
N SER A 572 -6.37 10.77 48.82
CA SER A 572 -5.80 10.25 47.58
C SER A 572 -6.90 9.52 46.79
N ILE A 573 -7.06 9.89 45.53
CA ILE A 573 -7.97 9.23 44.59
C ILE A 573 -7.13 8.34 43.68
N ILE A 574 -7.38 7.04 43.73
CA ILE A 574 -6.59 6.04 43.03
C ILE A 574 -7.44 5.36 41.96
N ARG A 575 -6.90 5.22 40.74
CA ARG A 575 -7.49 4.44 39.65
C ARG A 575 -6.41 3.58 39.02
N SER A 576 -6.69 2.29 38.81
CA SER A 576 -5.73 1.34 38.24
C SER A 576 -4.36 1.36 38.94
N SER A 577 -4.37 1.42 40.27
CA SER A 577 -3.18 1.53 41.13
C SER A 577 -2.39 2.84 41.07
N GLU A 578 -2.80 3.80 40.23
CA GLU A 578 -2.18 5.13 40.13
C GLU A 578 -2.97 6.18 40.92
N ILE A 579 -2.28 7.09 41.61
CA ILE A 579 -2.90 8.26 42.23
C ILE A 579 -3.22 9.26 41.11
N VAL A 580 -4.50 9.43 40.80
CA VAL A 580 -4.97 10.35 39.75
C VAL A 580 -5.24 11.76 40.28
N ASP A 581 -5.46 11.88 41.59
CA ASP A 581 -5.69 13.17 42.25
C ASP A 581 -5.42 13.09 43.75
N SER A 582 -5.06 14.22 44.35
CA SER A 582 -4.85 14.30 45.80
C SER A 582 -5.21 15.66 46.37
N TYR A 583 -5.76 15.65 47.57
CA TYR A 583 -6.26 16.85 48.24
C TYR A 583 -5.76 16.89 49.67
N SER A 584 -5.37 18.07 50.15
CA SER A 584 -5.17 18.34 51.57
C SER A 584 -6.22 19.32 52.04
N THR A 585 -7.02 18.96 53.05
CA THR A 585 -8.13 19.81 53.51
C THR A 585 -8.43 19.61 54.99
N ILE A 586 -8.95 20.66 55.62
CA ILE A 586 -9.56 20.62 56.96
C ILE A 586 -11.10 20.59 56.91
N GLN A 587 -11.67 20.74 55.71
CA GLN A 587 -13.11 20.81 55.49
C GLN A 587 -13.78 19.46 55.76
N GLU A 588 -15.05 19.51 56.17
CA GLU A 588 -15.89 18.32 56.44
C GLU A 588 -16.54 17.76 55.18
N ARG A 589 -16.47 18.48 54.06
CA ARG A 589 -17.11 18.09 52.80
C ARG A 589 -16.27 18.53 51.62
N LEU A 590 -15.95 17.60 50.73
CA LEU A 590 -15.21 17.85 49.50
C LEU A 590 -16.04 17.42 48.29
N LYS A 591 -15.99 18.21 47.22
CA LYS A 591 -16.65 17.94 45.94
C LYS A 591 -15.57 17.74 44.87
N ILE A 592 -15.47 16.54 44.34
CA ILE A 592 -14.39 16.12 43.45
C ILE A 592 -15.01 15.66 42.13
N PRO A 593 -14.91 16.44 41.04
CA PRO A 593 -15.33 15.96 39.73
C PRO A 593 -14.29 14.97 39.20
N LEU A 594 -14.74 13.79 38.78
CA LEU A 594 -13.90 12.73 38.25
C LEU A 594 -14.53 12.14 36.98
N PRO A 595 -13.71 11.63 36.04
CA PRO A 595 -14.21 10.81 34.94
C PRO A 595 -15.00 9.59 35.43
N GLU A 596 -15.86 9.05 34.56
CA GLU A 596 -16.52 7.77 34.81
C GLU A 596 -15.51 6.63 35.05
N GLY A 597 -15.70 5.84 36.10
CA GLY A 597 -14.92 4.63 36.33
C GLY A 597 -14.79 4.18 37.78
N LYS A 598 -13.95 3.17 38.00
CA LYS A 598 -13.68 2.58 39.32
C LYS A 598 -12.53 3.31 40.00
N TYR A 599 -12.74 3.70 41.26
CA TYR A 599 -11.78 4.43 42.07
C TYR A 599 -11.62 3.80 43.45
N THR A 600 -10.44 3.92 44.03
CA THR A 600 -10.19 3.70 45.45
C THR A 600 -9.89 5.05 46.10
N ILE A 601 -10.69 5.42 47.08
CA ILE A 601 -10.52 6.64 47.87
C ILE A 601 -9.77 6.26 49.13
N VAL A 602 -8.68 6.96 49.41
CA VAL A 602 -7.93 6.84 50.66
C VAL A 602 -7.97 8.18 51.37
N VAL A 603 -8.43 8.21 52.61
CA VAL A 603 -8.43 9.39 53.47
C VAL A 603 -7.47 9.10 54.62
N GLU A 604 -6.54 10.00 54.88
CA GLU A 604 -5.52 9.89 55.92
C GLU A 604 -5.62 11.11 56.84
N SER A 605 -5.55 10.91 58.16
CA SER A 605 -5.54 11.98 59.16
C SER A 605 -4.64 11.57 60.32
N SER A 606 -3.48 12.21 60.49
CA SER A 606 -2.45 11.81 61.46
C SER A 606 -2.07 10.32 61.33
N ASP A 607 -2.46 9.48 62.29
CA ASP A 607 -2.25 8.03 62.35
C ASP A 607 -3.52 7.23 62.01
N LYS A 608 -4.46 7.84 61.27
CA LYS A 608 -5.73 7.23 60.87
C LYS A 608 -5.81 7.11 59.35
N GLU A 609 -6.30 5.97 58.86
CA GLU A 609 -6.54 5.74 57.43
C GLU A 609 -7.95 5.15 57.21
N TRP A 610 -8.66 5.64 56.20
CA TRP A 610 -9.91 5.08 55.73
C TRP A 610 -9.81 4.83 54.23
N ARG A 611 -10.23 3.65 53.77
CA ARG A 611 -10.14 3.23 52.38
C ARG A 611 -11.49 2.69 51.89
N LYS A 612 -11.92 3.11 50.71
CA LYS A 612 -13.11 2.55 50.05
C LYS A 612 -12.99 2.54 48.54
N SER A 613 -13.39 1.43 47.92
CA SER A 613 -13.56 1.33 46.47
C SER A 613 -14.97 1.75 46.07
N ILE A 614 -15.08 2.57 45.02
CA ILE A 614 -16.34 3.03 44.44
C ILE A 614 -16.33 2.84 42.92
N ASN A 615 -17.50 2.71 42.32
CA ASN A 615 -17.69 2.79 40.87
C ASN A 615 -18.51 4.04 40.56
N LEU A 616 -17.86 5.06 40.01
CA LEU A 616 -18.44 6.36 39.73
C LEU A 616 -19.03 6.37 38.32
N ASN A 617 -20.34 6.13 38.21
CA ASN A 617 -21.13 6.18 36.98
C ASN A 617 -22.32 7.16 37.05
N LYS A 618 -22.40 7.90 38.16
CA LYS A 618 -23.33 8.96 38.48
C LYS A 618 -22.71 9.78 39.61
N ASP A 619 -23.33 10.90 39.98
CA ASP A 619 -22.92 11.64 41.17
C ASP A 619 -23.15 10.77 42.42
N ILE A 620 -22.14 10.67 43.29
CA ILE A 620 -22.15 9.81 44.47
C ILE A 620 -21.79 10.64 45.71
N VAL A 621 -22.49 10.36 46.83
CA VAL A 621 -22.11 10.88 48.15
C VAL A 621 -21.54 9.74 48.99
N GLU A 622 -20.32 9.92 49.48
CA GLU A 622 -19.63 8.96 50.34
C GLU A 622 -19.27 9.54 51.70
N ARG A 623 -19.26 8.67 52.72
CA ARG A 623 -19.04 9.05 54.12
C ARG A 623 -17.89 8.26 54.72
N ALA A 624 -16.76 8.93 54.95
CA ALA A 624 -15.64 8.34 55.65
C ALA A 624 -15.89 8.39 57.17
N ARG A 625 -16.67 7.44 57.70
CA ARG A 625 -16.95 7.31 59.14
C ARG A 625 -16.23 6.09 59.73
N ASN A 626 -15.97 6.14 61.05
CA ASN A 626 -15.42 5.04 61.84
C ASN A 626 -14.07 4.53 61.34
N TRP A 627 -13.02 5.33 61.54
CA TRP A 627 -11.63 5.00 61.21
C TRP A 627 -11.24 3.58 61.68
N PRO A 628 -11.01 2.62 60.77
CA PRO A 628 -10.53 1.29 61.12
C PRO A 628 -9.03 1.34 61.45
N GLY A 629 -8.59 0.47 62.36
CA GLY A 629 -7.18 0.24 62.63
C GLY A 629 -6.92 -1.23 62.99
N TYR A 630 -5.65 -1.59 63.09
CA TYR A 630 -5.19 -2.93 63.47
C TYR A 630 -4.71 -2.95 64.93
N LEU A 631 -5.38 -3.74 65.76
CA LEU A 631 -5.03 -3.95 67.17
C LEU A 631 -4.43 -5.35 67.32
N THR A 632 -3.17 -5.42 67.76
CA THR A 632 -2.49 -6.67 68.12
C THR A 632 -2.65 -6.92 69.61
N LEU A 633 -3.18 -8.08 69.96
CA LEU A 633 -3.41 -8.52 71.32
C LEU A 633 -2.46 -9.68 71.63
N ASP A 634 -1.58 -9.48 72.61
CA ASP A 634 -0.69 -10.51 73.12
C ASP A 634 -1.19 -11.01 74.48
N ALA A 635 -1.28 -12.32 74.65
CA ALA A 635 -1.62 -12.95 75.92
C ALA A 635 -0.41 -13.67 76.48
N LYS A 636 0.10 -13.20 77.62
CA LYS A 636 1.33 -13.72 78.25
C LYS A 636 1.12 -14.03 79.73
N ASP A 637 1.95 -14.91 80.28
CA ASP A 637 2.08 -15.07 81.72
C ASP A 637 2.99 -13.98 82.33
N GLU A 638 3.11 -13.95 83.66
CA GLU A 638 3.96 -13.03 84.43
C GLU A 638 5.47 -13.15 84.10
N HIS A 639 5.88 -14.17 83.35
CA HIS A 639 7.25 -14.41 82.91
C HIS A 639 7.46 -14.14 81.40
N GLY A 640 6.42 -13.65 80.70
CA GLY A 640 6.47 -13.32 79.28
C GLY A 640 6.21 -14.49 78.33
N HIS A 641 5.87 -15.69 78.81
CA HIS A 641 5.52 -16.80 77.93
C HIS A 641 4.10 -16.65 77.41
N PHE A 642 3.92 -16.95 76.12
CA PHE A 642 2.60 -16.89 75.48
C PHE A 642 1.62 -17.93 76.04
N ILE A 643 0.37 -17.51 76.22
CA ILE A 643 -0.74 -18.35 76.69
C ILE A 643 -1.93 -18.27 75.75
N ASN A 644 -2.81 -19.29 75.85
CA ASN A 644 -4.04 -19.33 75.06
C ASN A 644 -5.22 -18.81 75.89
N ILE A 645 -5.90 -17.78 75.40
CA ILE A 645 -7.09 -17.20 76.03
C ILE A 645 -8.19 -16.95 75.00
N VAL A 646 -9.41 -16.77 75.49
CA VAL A 646 -10.54 -16.26 74.71
C VAL A 646 -10.87 -14.86 75.23
N MET A 647 -10.79 -13.85 74.38
CA MET A 647 -11.18 -12.48 74.73
C MET A 647 -12.54 -12.12 74.15
N ILE A 648 -13.35 -11.39 74.92
CA ILE A 648 -14.55 -10.70 74.43
C ILE A 648 -14.23 -9.21 74.40
N ILE A 649 -14.22 -8.59 73.22
CA ILE A 649 -13.97 -7.15 73.02
C ILE A 649 -14.98 -6.60 72.02
N GLY A 650 -15.63 -5.48 72.36
CA GLY A 650 -16.66 -4.88 71.49
C GLY A 650 -17.83 -5.82 71.17
N GLY A 651 -18.13 -6.77 72.06
CA GLY A 651 -19.16 -7.81 71.87
C GLY A 651 -18.74 -8.98 70.97
N LYS A 652 -17.52 -8.99 70.43
CA LYS A 652 -16.99 -10.10 69.61
C LYS A 652 -16.08 -11.02 70.43
N LYS A 653 -16.21 -12.32 70.23
CA LYS A 653 -15.37 -13.37 70.82
C LYS A 653 -14.16 -13.65 69.94
N ILE A 654 -12.96 -13.59 70.49
CA ILE A 654 -11.68 -13.75 69.80
C ILE A 654 -10.85 -14.83 70.51
N TYR A 655 -10.27 -15.74 69.75
CA TYR A 655 -9.34 -16.75 70.25
C TYR A 655 -7.91 -16.25 70.04
N ILE A 656 -7.15 -16.11 71.14
CA ILE A 656 -5.76 -15.63 71.14
C ILE A 656 -4.88 -16.81 71.54
N ASN A 657 -4.05 -17.28 70.61
CA ASN A 657 -3.05 -18.31 70.88
C ASN A 657 -1.67 -17.65 70.91
N GLY A 658 -1.30 -17.06 72.04
CA GLY A 658 -0.13 -16.20 72.17
C GLY A 658 -0.34 -14.78 71.65
N SER A 659 -0.48 -14.59 70.33
CA SER A 659 -0.71 -13.28 69.72
C SER A 659 -1.81 -13.33 68.66
N LYS A 660 -2.65 -12.29 68.58
CA LYS A 660 -3.69 -12.16 67.55
C LYS A 660 -3.90 -10.71 67.17
N GLY A 661 -3.82 -10.41 65.88
CA GLY A 661 -4.28 -9.14 65.34
C GLY A 661 -5.75 -9.16 64.93
N ILE A 662 -6.42 -8.03 65.13
CA ILE A 662 -7.81 -7.78 64.74
C ILE A 662 -8.00 -6.39 64.13
N GLU A 663 -8.90 -6.29 63.16
CA GLU A 663 -9.35 -4.99 62.62
C GLU A 663 -10.63 -4.53 63.32
N ILE A 664 -10.56 -3.38 63.99
CA ILE A 664 -11.70 -2.74 64.65
C ILE A 664 -11.61 -1.21 64.51
N PRO A 665 -12.72 -0.46 64.59
CA PRO A 665 -12.67 1.00 64.62
C PRO A 665 -11.93 1.54 65.83
N TYR A 666 -11.33 2.74 65.76
CA TYR A 666 -10.82 3.41 66.94
C TYR A 666 -11.92 3.70 67.96
N GLY A 667 -11.62 3.51 69.24
CA GLY A 667 -12.58 3.68 70.32
C GLY A 667 -12.12 3.02 71.62
N VAL A 668 -12.90 3.25 72.67
CA VAL A 668 -12.69 2.61 73.98
C VAL A 668 -13.57 1.37 74.06
N TYR A 669 -12.94 0.21 74.20
CA TYR A 669 -13.62 -1.07 74.27
C TYR A 669 -13.51 -1.67 75.65
N ARG A 670 -14.65 -2.04 76.25
CA ARG A 670 -14.64 -2.95 77.40
C ARG A 670 -14.25 -4.34 76.92
N ALA A 671 -13.27 -4.94 77.59
CA ALA A 671 -12.74 -6.25 77.24
C ALA A 671 -12.62 -7.16 78.47
N GLU A 672 -12.88 -8.46 78.26
CA GLU A 672 -12.78 -9.49 79.29
C GLU A 672 -12.14 -10.74 78.67
N ALA A 673 -11.14 -11.30 79.35
CA ALA A 673 -10.38 -12.46 78.88
C ALA A 673 -10.64 -13.68 79.76
N TYR A 674 -10.76 -14.84 79.10
CA TYR A 674 -11.09 -16.11 79.71
C TYR A 674 -10.00 -17.15 79.40
N TRP A 675 -9.49 -17.81 80.44
CA TRP A 675 -8.63 -18.99 80.33
C TRP A 675 -9.43 -20.20 80.81
N ASN A 676 -9.55 -21.28 80.04
CA ASN A 676 -10.35 -22.47 80.41
C ASN A 676 -11.72 -22.13 81.03
N ARG A 677 -12.46 -21.19 80.41
CA ARG A 677 -13.80 -20.71 80.81
C ARG A 677 -13.88 -19.84 82.06
N ILE A 678 -12.77 -19.53 82.73
CA ILE A 678 -12.76 -18.59 83.86
C ILE A 678 -12.26 -17.22 83.43
N SER A 679 -12.90 -16.15 83.91
CA SER A 679 -12.41 -14.78 83.70
C SER A 679 -11.09 -14.60 84.45
N VAL A 680 -10.05 -14.22 83.71
CA VAL A 680 -8.68 -14.01 84.23
C VAL A 680 -8.22 -12.56 84.11
N TRP A 681 -8.86 -11.76 83.26
CA TRP A 681 -8.56 -10.34 83.12
C TRP A 681 -9.80 -9.58 82.65
N LYS A 682 -9.97 -8.35 83.16
CA LYS A 682 -11.05 -7.44 82.76
C LYS A 682 -10.55 -6.01 82.76
N GLY A 683 -10.79 -5.28 81.68
CA GLY A 683 -10.30 -3.92 81.52
C GLY A 683 -10.94 -3.16 80.37
N ALA A 684 -10.45 -1.95 80.14
CA ALA A 684 -10.80 -1.15 78.97
C ALA A 684 -9.57 -1.00 78.09
N ILE A 685 -9.70 -1.35 76.81
CA ILE A 685 -8.67 -1.13 75.80
C ILE A 685 -9.01 0.16 75.07
N ASN A 686 -8.08 1.11 75.09
CA ASN A 686 -8.26 2.41 74.46
C ASN A 686 -7.56 2.44 73.09
N PHE A 687 -8.26 2.00 72.05
CA PHE A 687 -7.66 1.84 70.73
C PHE A 687 -7.67 3.16 69.95
N LYS A 688 -6.49 3.77 69.80
CA LYS A 688 -6.33 5.14 69.27
C LYS A 688 -5.35 5.25 68.10
N HIS A 689 -4.54 4.23 67.84
CA HIS A 689 -3.44 4.27 66.86
C HIS A 689 -3.57 3.19 65.79
N LYS A 690 -3.10 3.45 64.56
CA LYS A 690 -3.20 2.53 63.39
C LYS A 690 -2.77 1.11 63.68
N ASN A 691 -1.66 0.97 64.40
CA ASN A 691 -1.05 -0.29 64.81
C ASN A 691 -0.78 -0.21 66.30
N GLN A 692 -1.78 -0.54 67.11
CA GLN A 692 -1.62 -0.57 68.57
C GLN A 692 -1.34 -1.99 69.03
N HIS A 693 -0.46 -2.12 70.01
CA HIS A 693 -0.14 -3.38 70.65
C HIS A 693 -0.60 -3.32 72.11
N GLU A 694 -1.34 -4.32 72.53
CA GLU A 694 -1.88 -4.42 73.88
C GLU A 694 -1.53 -5.78 74.47
N GLU A 695 -0.92 -5.75 75.65
CA GLU A 695 -0.51 -6.95 76.37
C GLU A 695 -1.49 -7.28 77.50
N ILE A 696 -1.89 -8.55 77.53
CA ILE A 696 -2.77 -9.13 78.54
C ILE A 696 -1.95 -10.11 79.35
N ILE A 697 -1.55 -9.67 80.55
CA ILE A 697 -0.74 -10.46 81.47
C ILE A 697 -1.69 -11.21 82.41
N VAL A 698 -1.56 -12.54 82.47
CA VAL A 698 -2.31 -13.41 83.38
C VAL A 698 -1.34 -14.03 84.38
N GLU A 699 -1.51 -13.70 85.66
CA GLU A 699 -0.69 -14.26 86.74
C GLU A 699 -1.10 -15.72 87.04
N PHE A 700 -0.16 -16.64 86.91
CA PHE A 700 -0.32 -18.02 87.34
C PHE A 700 0.33 -18.28 88.70
N SER A 701 -0.16 -19.30 89.39
CA SER A 701 0.43 -19.83 90.61
C SER A 701 0.44 -21.35 90.55
N ASN A 702 1.49 -21.93 91.12
CA ASN A 702 1.65 -23.38 91.18
C ASN A 702 1.05 -23.89 92.49
N LEU A 703 0.02 -24.71 92.38
CA LEU A 703 -0.61 -25.41 93.48
C LEU A 703 -0.11 -26.85 93.51
N SER A 704 0.53 -27.24 94.61
CA SER A 704 0.95 -28.62 94.87
C SER A 704 0.09 -29.22 95.97
N ILE A 705 -0.57 -30.34 95.68
CA ILE A 705 -1.43 -31.04 96.64
C ILE A 705 -0.86 -32.43 96.86
N LYS A 706 -0.56 -32.77 98.12
CA LYS A 706 -0.09 -34.09 98.55
C LYS A 706 -1.18 -34.79 99.35
N ILE A 707 -1.55 -35.99 98.90
CA ILE A 707 -2.53 -36.85 99.56
C ILE A 707 -1.79 -38.00 100.24
N VAL A 708 -2.09 -38.20 101.52
CA VAL A 708 -1.53 -39.27 102.33
C VAL A 708 -2.65 -40.07 103.00
N LYS A 709 -2.42 -41.37 103.16
CA LYS A 709 -3.26 -42.27 103.96
C LYS A 709 -2.37 -42.98 104.97
N ASN A 710 -2.69 -42.85 106.26
CA ASN A 710 -1.89 -43.38 107.37
C ASN A 710 -0.39 -42.97 107.28
N GLY A 711 -0.13 -41.72 106.93
CA GLY A 711 1.24 -41.17 106.80
C GLY A 711 2.00 -41.56 105.52
N LYS A 712 1.48 -42.48 104.69
CA LYS A 712 2.09 -42.86 103.41
C LYS A 712 1.44 -42.14 102.22
N PRO A 713 2.19 -41.78 101.17
CA PRO A 713 1.60 -41.17 99.97
C PRO A 713 0.57 -42.07 99.30
N LEU A 714 -0.53 -41.49 98.82
CA LEU A 714 -1.59 -42.21 98.14
C LEU A 714 -1.59 -41.88 96.63
N PRO A 715 -1.05 -42.76 95.76
CA PRO A 715 -1.11 -42.58 94.32
C PRO A 715 -2.52 -42.87 93.76
N GLY A 716 -2.84 -42.27 92.61
CA GLY A 716 -4.08 -42.52 91.88
C GLY A 716 -5.33 -41.80 92.41
N SER A 717 -5.22 -41.01 93.49
CA SER A 717 -6.33 -40.17 93.98
C SER A 717 -6.69 -39.10 92.95
N THR A 718 -7.98 -38.90 92.73
CA THR A 718 -8.47 -37.90 91.78
C THR A 718 -8.60 -36.56 92.48
N ILE A 719 -7.99 -35.52 91.90
CA ILE A 719 -8.11 -34.14 92.35
C ILE A 719 -8.81 -33.34 91.26
N GLU A 720 -9.97 -32.80 91.59
CA GLU A 720 -10.81 -31.95 90.75
C GLU A 720 -10.78 -30.53 91.30
N VAL A 721 -10.37 -29.56 90.47
CA VAL A 721 -10.31 -28.14 90.83
C VAL A 721 -11.48 -27.42 90.17
N TYR A 722 -12.26 -26.72 90.98
CA TYR A 722 -13.42 -25.95 90.58
C TYR A 722 -13.24 -24.46 90.87
N LYS A 723 -13.74 -23.60 89.97
CA LYS A 723 -13.94 -22.16 90.23
C LYS A 723 -15.36 -21.80 89.80
N ASN A 724 -16.14 -21.18 90.68
CA ASN A 724 -17.56 -20.87 90.45
C ASN A 724 -18.35 -22.08 89.92
N ASP A 725 -18.15 -23.25 90.55
CA ASP A 725 -18.75 -24.54 90.19
C ASP A 725 -18.43 -25.10 88.79
N ILE A 726 -17.52 -24.48 88.06
CA ILE A 726 -16.98 -25.00 86.80
C ILE A 726 -15.72 -25.82 87.09
N LEU A 727 -15.70 -27.08 86.62
CA LEU A 727 -14.49 -27.91 86.65
C LEU A 727 -13.47 -27.33 85.66
N ILE A 728 -12.33 -26.85 86.17
CA ILE A 728 -11.29 -26.19 85.36
C ILE A 728 -10.06 -27.06 85.14
N ALA A 729 -9.78 -28.00 86.05
CA ALA A 729 -8.65 -28.91 85.94
C ALA A 729 -8.93 -30.19 86.73
N LYS A 730 -8.46 -31.32 86.21
CA LYS A 730 -8.53 -32.63 86.87
C LYS A 730 -7.20 -33.34 86.68
N LYS A 731 -6.60 -33.81 87.78
CA LYS A 731 -5.36 -34.63 87.75
C LYS A 731 -5.42 -35.74 88.78
N TYR A 732 -4.56 -36.73 88.60
CA TYR A 732 -4.37 -37.84 89.53
C TYR A 732 -3.05 -37.66 90.30
N THR A 733 -2.98 -38.12 91.55
CA THR A 733 -1.73 -38.11 92.32
C THR A 733 -0.75 -39.14 91.77
N GLY A 734 0.53 -38.75 91.64
CA GLY A 734 1.60 -39.65 91.21
C GLY A 734 2.05 -40.62 92.32
N SER A 735 3.11 -41.40 92.07
CA SER A 735 3.70 -42.36 93.03
C SER A 735 4.10 -41.74 94.38
N SER A 736 4.43 -40.44 94.40
CA SER A 736 4.73 -39.66 95.60
C SER A 736 3.48 -39.09 96.30
N GLY A 737 2.28 -39.49 95.88
CA GLY A 737 1.00 -38.98 96.38
C GLY A 737 0.74 -37.51 96.06
N THR A 738 1.51 -36.90 95.14
CA THR A 738 1.44 -35.46 94.84
C THR A 738 0.90 -35.19 93.44
N ALA A 739 0.13 -34.10 93.28
CA ALA A 739 -0.27 -33.56 91.98
C ALA A 739 -0.01 -32.04 91.94
N PHE A 740 0.43 -31.56 90.77
CA PHE A 740 0.76 -30.15 90.53
C PHE A 740 -0.22 -29.53 89.55
N PHE A 741 -0.76 -28.37 89.89
CA PHE A 741 -1.64 -27.57 89.03
C PHE A 741 -1.01 -26.20 88.83
N ARG A 742 -0.97 -25.75 87.57
CA ARG A 742 -0.68 -24.36 87.24
C ARG A 742 -2.02 -23.69 86.97
N LEU A 743 -2.42 -22.79 87.87
CA LEU A 743 -3.75 -22.16 87.85
C LEU A 743 -3.59 -20.64 87.86
N PRO A 744 -4.45 -19.87 87.19
CA PRO A 744 -4.48 -18.42 87.38
C PRO A 744 -4.68 -18.07 88.84
N LYS A 745 -4.18 -16.93 89.31
CA LYS A 745 -4.39 -16.48 90.69
C LYS A 745 -5.89 -16.36 91.02
N GLY A 746 -6.27 -16.79 92.22
CA GLY A 746 -7.63 -16.65 92.74
C GLY A 746 -8.06 -17.81 93.64
N ASP A 747 -9.32 -17.78 94.03
CA ASP A 747 -9.89 -18.78 94.94
C ASP A 747 -10.50 -19.95 94.17
N TYR A 748 -10.25 -21.16 94.68
CA TYR A 748 -10.65 -22.42 94.08
C TYR A 748 -11.23 -23.36 95.12
N ARG A 749 -12.21 -24.17 94.71
CA ARG A 749 -12.72 -25.30 95.49
C ARG A 749 -12.09 -26.58 94.97
N ILE A 750 -11.47 -27.34 95.86
CA ILE A 750 -10.83 -28.61 95.52
C ILE A 750 -11.71 -29.75 96.02
N ARG A 751 -12.00 -30.72 95.15
CA ARG A 751 -12.65 -31.97 95.50
C ARG A 751 -11.67 -33.11 95.30
N ILE A 752 -11.57 -33.98 96.30
CA ILE A 752 -10.69 -35.14 96.30
C ILE A 752 -11.56 -36.39 96.40
N SER A 753 -11.30 -37.38 95.55
CA SER A 753 -12.00 -38.68 95.56
C SER A 753 -11.05 -39.84 95.29
#